data_AF-A0A7V3D4C4-F1
#
_entry.id   AF-A0A7V3D4C4-F1
#
_cell.length_a   1.000
_cell.length_b   1.000
_cell.length_c   1.000
_cell.angle_alpha   90.00
_cell.angle_beta   90.00
_cell.angle_gamma   90.00
#
_symmetry.space_group_name_H-M   'P 1'
#
loop_
_entity.id
_entity.type
_entity.pdbx_description
1 polymer ?
#
loop_
_entity_poly.entity_id
_entity_poly.type
_entity_poly.pdbx_seq_one_letter_code
_entity_poly.pdbx_strand_id
1 'polypeptide(L)'
;EPDKNGLYQKVVDYCTQVKNCQGMCWVRDALYLVGNGPNGTGLYRCRDTQGKDRIDEVKLIHRFKGGMGEHGPHAVLHGPDNFLYLVIGNHAWAQVEKLSPASPLTRWPKGTEGPAPDRPGSTEDILLPYQNDANGHAANIRAPGGTIWRLDYAGQDMALVAAGFRNQFDAAFNPLGELFSYDSDMEWDENLPWYRAVKVCHCPPGADFMWRTGSAKTPDYYLDRLPPLLETGRGSPVGVEVYDHPAFPKQYRGALLLADWSIGVIYAVHLTRDGATYKGKLERFCTGSPLNVTDLEVGPEGAVYFTTGGRGSQGGVYRIVWEGEKGKAKHPCEVQPLSSWGRAAIDRALAAEIKEIGKDKLLAELKTKVGDPRLDSDTRLRLLGMMQRHDLKPDLNLLATLVRDRNPEMRAQAVWLIGVNGFKTGKEALLRALRDDDALVRRRACEALIRAGIEPPVEAIGPLLAEEDRYVRSAARLVLQRIDPKKWLERAFESENQRLGREAIVALCKTGQAEKFAGLIFDKLHANTPREEPQEVLDYLRTLQLALCHTTSRPGSIRGIALDLLELFPHRDWRVNRELAILLVYFRRGGKILDEPVQEKILKEMLQSKDQPQQIHYYYCLRLLHEGWTATQRTAILDWYESTKTWKGGHSFTPYLENIL
;
A
#
# COMPACT_ATOMS: atom_id res chain seq x y z
N GLU A 1 9.21 -13.92 35.51
CA GLU A 1 10.05 -14.75 34.62
C GLU A 1 9.37 -16.10 34.43
N PRO A 2 9.45 -16.72 33.25
CA PRO A 2 9.03 -18.12 33.12
C PRO A 2 9.87 -18.99 34.05
N ASP A 3 9.33 -20.11 34.50
CA ASP A 3 10.13 -21.09 35.24
C ASP A 3 11.26 -21.67 34.36
N LYS A 4 12.11 -22.51 34.94
CA LYS A 4 13.18 -23.21 34.21
C LYS A 4 12.70 -24.05 33.02
N ASN A 5 11.39 -24.30 32.90
CA ASN A 5 10.76 -25.06 31.82
C ASN A 5 10.08 -24.14 30.77
N GLY A 6 10.18 -22.82 30.91
CA GLY A 6 9.52 -21.88 30.01
C GLY A 6 8.03 -21.63 30.31
N LEU A 7 7.49 -22.13 31.43
CA LEU A 7 6.09 -21.97 31.80
C LEU A 7 5.84 -20.61 32.45
N TYR A 8 4.84 -19.87 31.95
CA TYR A 8 4.41 -18.62 32.56
C TYR A 8 3.83 -18.89 33.96
N GLN A 9 4.25 -18.10 34.94
CA GLN A 9 3.86 -18.34 36.34
C GLN A 9 2.62 -17.56 36.78
N LYS A 10 2.35 -16.41 36.15
CA LYS A 10 1.29 -15.49 36.56
C LYS A 10 0.77 -14.72 35.35
N VAL A 11 -0.55 -14.56 35.29
CA VAL A 11 -1.24 -13.61 34.41
C VAL A 11 -1.82 -12.52 35.29
N VAL A 12 -1.64 -11.26 34.90
CA VAL A 12 -2.18 -10.10 35.61
C VAL A 12 -2.90 -9.22 34.60
N ASP A 13 -4.10 -8.78 34.94
CA ASP A 13 -4.84 -7.82 34.14
C ASP A 13 -4.20 -6.44 34.23
N TYR A 14 -3.58 -5.99 33.14
CA TYR A 14 -3.03 -4.63 33.04
C TYR A 14 -4.10 -3.60 32.68
N CYS A 15 -4.97 -3.92 31.72
CA CYS A 15 -6.09 -3.08 31.28
C CYS A 15 -7.35 -3.94 31.06
N THR A 16 -8.41 -3.66 31.81
CA THR A 16 -9.71 -4.34 31.65
C THR A 16 -10.78 -3.46 30.98
N GLN A 17 -10.45 -2.18 30.76
CA GLN A 17 -11.36 -1.16 30.26
C GLN A 17 -11.48 -1.16 28.73
N VAL A 18 -10.46 -1.64 28.01
CA VAL A 18 -10.48 -1.85 26.56
C VAL A 18 -10.39 -3.34 26.30
N LYS A 19 -11.34 -3.88 25.54
CA LYS A 19 -11.51 -5.32 25.28
C LYS A 19 -11.39 -5.62 23.80
N ASN A 20 -11.21 -6.89 23.44
CA ASN A 20 -11.05 -7.34 22.06
C ASN A 20 -9.97 -6.51 21.34
N CYS A 21 -8.82 -6.34 22.00
CA CYS A 21 -7.71 -5.56 21.45
C CYS A 21 -7.02 -6.37 20.35
N GLN A 22 -6.81 -5.75 19.19
CA GLN A 22 -6.02 -6.34 18.11
C GLN A 22 -4.68 -5.65 17.94
N GLY A 23 -4.65 -4.32 18.03
CA GLY A 23 -3.41 -3.53 17.94
C GLY A 23 -2.99 -2.99 19.30
N MET A 24 -1.70 -3.08 19.59
CA MET A 24 -1.09 -2.60 20.83
C MET A 24 0.24 -1.90 20.54
N CYS A 25 0.43 -0.68 21.02
CA CYS A 25 1.71 0.03 20.87
C CYS A 25 2.03 0.89 22.08
N TRP A 26 3.20 0.67 22.68
CA TRP A 26 3.67 1.50 23.76
C TRP A 26 4.42 2.72 23.22
N VAL A 27 4.02 3.91 23.65
CA VAL A 27 4.67 5.17 23.28
C VAL A 27 4.85 6.02 24.52
N ARG A 28 6.10 6.09 24.99
CA ARG A 28 6.46 6.75 26.25
C ARG A 28 5.53 6.22 27.35
N ASP A 29 4.99 7.08 28.19
CA ASP A 29 4.16 6.73 29.34
C ASP A 29 2.74 6.18 29.03
N ALA A 30 2.44 5.79 27.78
CA ALA A 30 1.10 5.37 27.39
C ALA A 30 1.09 4.13 26.49
N LEU A 31 0.13 3.25 26.75
CA LEU A 31 -0.22 2.12 25.90
C LEU A 31 -1.38 2.54 24.99
N TYR A 32 -1.15 2.54 23.68
CA TYR A 32 -2.20 2.73 22.68
C TYR A 32 -2.82 1.38 22.33
N LEU A 33 -4.15 1.31 22.38
CA LEU A 33 -4.93 0.09 22.14
C LEU A 33 -5.97 0.35 21.05
N VAL A 34 -6.02 -0.53 20.05
CA VAL A 34 -7.12 -0.61 19.08
C VAL A 34 -8.08 -1.69 19.56
N GLY A 35 -9.28 -1.30 19.98
CA GLY A 35 -10.24 -2.24 20.58
C GLY A 35 -11.57 -1.60 20.96
N ASN A 36 -12.36 -2.33 21.75
CA ASN A 36 -13.64 -1.90 22.30
C ASN A 36 -13.45 -1.32 23.70
N GLY A 37 -13.44 0.01 23.82
CA GLY A 37 -13.34 0.72 25.09
C GLY A 37 -14.67 1.33 25.55
N PRO A 38 -14.63 2.21 26.58
CA PRO A 38 -15.83 2.83 27.15
C PRO A 38 -16.67 3.63 26.15
N ASN A 39 -16.07 4.07 25.05
CA ASN A 39 -16.74 4.84 24.01
C ASN A 39 -16.94 4.04 22.71
N GLY A 40 -16.88 2.71 22.74
CA GLY A 40 -17.06 1.83 21.58
C GLY A 40 -15.76 1.42 20.88
N THR A 41 -15.82 1.01 19.62
CA THR A 41 -14.64 0.62 18.84
C THR A 41 -13.79 1.84 18.50
N GLY A 42 -12.52 1.82 18.90
CA GLY A 42 -11.63 2.98 18.75
C GLY A 42 -10.17 2.70 19.07
N LEU A 43 -9.35 3.72 18.80
CA LEU A 43 -8.00 3.85 19.31
C LEU A 43 -8.05 4.56 20.66
N TYR A 44 -7.51 3.94 21.70
CA TYR A 44 -7.49 4.44 23.06
C TYR A 44 -6.06 4.65 23.54
N ARG A 45 -5.79 5.80 24.15
CA ARG A 45 -4.58 6.04 24.94
C ARG A 45 -4.86 5.62 26.38
N CYS A 46 -4.09 4.67 26.88
CA CYS A 46 -4.25 4.11 28.22
C CYS A 46 -2.99 4.41 29.05
N ARG A 47 -3.14 4.90 30.29
CA ARG A 47 -2.01 5.21 31.18
C ARG A 47 -2.21 4.63 32.58
N ASP A 48 -1.08 4.25 33.17
CA ASP A 48 -0.94 4.05 34.61
C ASP A 48 -0.34 5.33 35.20
N THR A 49 -1.21 6.22 35.70
CA THR A 49 -0.82 7.50 36.29
C THR A 49 -0.44 7.38 37.77
N GLN A 50 -0.72 6.23 38.38
CA GLN A 50 -0.49 5.97 39.81
C GLN A 50 0.71 5.05 40.08
N GLY A 51 1.35 4.51 39.04
CA GLY A 51 2.50 3.60 39.15
C GLY A 51 2.14 2.27 39.80
N LYS A 52 0.92 1.77 39.60
CA LYS A 52 0.38 0.55 40.23
C LYS A 52 0.41 -0.67 39.31
N ASP A 53 1.11 -0.59 38.19
CA ASP A 53 1.16 -1.60 37.14
C ASP A 53 -0.25 -1.96 36.64
N ARG A 54 -1.11 -0.93 36.52
CA ARG A 54 -2.50 -1.05 36.10
C ARG A 54 -3.00 0.25 35.49
N ILE A 55 -3.75 0.15 34.40
CA ILE A 55 -4.37 1.31 33.74
C ILE A 55 -5.48 1.92 34.60
N ASP A 56 -5.33 3.20 34.94
CA ASP A 56 -6.35 4.02 35.61
C ASP A 56 -6.91 5.16 34.72
N GLU A 57 -6.22 5.53 33.63
CA GLU A 57 -6.71 6.51 32.66
C GLU A 57 -6.91 5.85 31.28
N VAL A 58 -8.11 6.00 30.71
CA VAL A 58 -8.43 5.58 29.33
C VAL A 58 -9.07 6.73 28.58
N LYS A 59 -8.41 7.18 27.51
CA LYS A 59 -8.87 8.27 26.65
C LYS A 59 -9.06 7.79 25.22
N LEU A 60 -10.25 8.00 24.66
CA LEU A 60 -10.48 7.82 23.23
C LEU A 60 -9.67 8.86 22.44
N ILE A 61 -8.84 8.38 21.51
CA ILE A 61 -8.08 9.20 20.57
C ILE A 61 -8.80 9.26 19.23
N HIS A 62 -9.29 8.12 18.75
CA HIS A 62 -9.95 8.05 17.45
C HIS A 62 -11.07 7.01 17.43
N ARG A 63 -12.18 7.33 16.80
CA ARG A 63 -13.32 6.43 16.62
C ARG A 63 -13.26 5.74 15.26
N PHE A 64 -13.60 4.46 15.23
CA PHE A 64 -13.78 3.71 13.98
C PHE A 64 -15.27 3.44 13.73
N LYS A 65 -15.65 3.37 12.46
CA LYS A 65 -16.90 2.73 12.02
C LYS A 65 -16.59 1.30 11.60
N GLY A 66 -17.54 0.40 11.79
CA GLY A 66 -17.31 -1.04 11.76
C GLY A 66 -17.06 -1.55 13.17
N GLY A 67 -17.06 -2.88 13.33
CA GLY A 67 -16.75 -3.52 14.60
C GLY A 67 -15.34 -4.06 14.63
N MET A 68 -14.83 -4.36 15.82
CA MET A 68 -13.72 -5.31 15.94
C MET A 68 -14.13 -6.65 15.32
N GLY A 69 -13.25 -7.26 14.54
CA GLY A 69 -13.54 -8.50 13.82
C GLY A 69 -12.38 -8.88 12.91
N GLU A 70 -12.59 -9.88 12.05
CA GLU A 70 -11.54 -10.38 11.16
C GLU A 70 -11.08 -9.35 10.14
N HIS A 71 -11.94 -8.40 9.75
CA HIS A 71 -11.63 -7.33 8.78
C HIS A 71 -11.78 -5.92 9.40
N GLY A 72 -11.60 -5.83 10.71
CA GLY A 72 -11.82 -4.62 11.51
C GLY A 72 -10.65 -3.64 11.50
N PRO A 73 -10.60 -2.69 12.46
CA PRO A 73 -9.38 -1.97 12.74
C PRO A 73 -8.41 -2.92 13.47
N HIS A 74 -7.16 -3.01 12.99
CA HIS A 74 -6.20 -4.00 13.45
C HIS A 74 -5.07 -3.36 14.25
N ALA A 75 -3.96 -3.01 13.60
CA ALA A 75 -2.75 -2.57 14.27
C ALA A 75 -2.67 -1.06 14.52
N VAL A 76 -1.91 -0.69 15.56
CA VAL A 76 -1.38 0.66 15.78
C VAL A 76 0.13 0.57 15.90
N LEU A 77 0.86 1.46 15.23
CA LEU A 77 2.32 1.48 15.21
C LEU A 77 2.86 2.85 15.59
N HIS A 78 4.06 2.87 16.17
CA HIS A 78 4.83 4.09 16.35
C HIS A 78 5.87 4.21 15.23
N GLY A 79 5.62 5.12 14.29
CA GLY A 79 6.46 5.31 13.12
C GLY A 79 7.83 5.92 13.44
N PRO A 80 8.77 5.87 12.47
CA PRO A 80 10.11 6.45 12.60
C PRO A 80 10.10 7.99 12.59
N ASP A 81 8.99 8.60 12.21
CA ASP A 81 8.78 10.05 12.20
C ASP A 81 8.11 10.60 13.48
N ASN A 82 7.95 9.76 14.52
CA ASN A 82 7.26 10.09 15.78
C ASN A 82 5.76 10.39 15.64
N PHE A 83 5.10 9.73 14.68
CA PHE A 83 3.65 9.71 14.55
C PHE A 83 3.12 8.29 14.77
N LEU A 84 1.83 8.18 15.06
CA LEU A 84 1.12 6.90 15.07
C LEU A 84 0.72 6.51 13.64
N TYR A 85 0.65 5.22 13.38
CA TYR A 85 0.09 4.66 12.16
C TYR A 85 -0.99 3.65 12.51
N LEU A 86 -2.14 3.70 11.83
CA LEU A 86 -3.27 2.80 12.05
C LEU A 86 -3.50 1.96 10.82
N VAL A 87 -3.58 0.64 11.02
CA VAL A 87 -3.88 -0.34 9.98
C VAL A 87 -5.34 -0.79 10.12
N ILE A 88 -6.12 -0.62 9.06
CA ILE A 88 -7.56 -0.85 9.07
C ILE A 88 -7.94 -1.73 7.89
N GLY A 89 -8.60 -2.86 8.15
CA GLY A 89 -9.16 -3.75 7.15
C GLY A 89 -10.37 -3.15 6.42
N ASN A 90 -10.81 -3.78 5.34
CA ASN A 90 -11.85 -3.24 4.45
C ASN A 90 -13.28 -3.24 5.02
N HIS A 91 -13.55 -3.83 6.20
CA HIS A 91 -14.86 -3.75 6.88
C HIS A 91 -14.90 -2.69 7.99
N ALA A 92 -13.85 -1.87 8.13
CA ALA A 92 -13.80 -0.76 9.06
C ALA A 92 -13.24 0.50 8.42
N TRP A 93 -13.54 1.66 9.02
CA TRP A 93 -13.16 2.96 8.47
C TRP A 93 -12.80 3.96 9.57
N ALA A 94 -11.79 4.79 9.29
CA ALA A 94 -11.51 5.97 10.09
C ALA A 94 -12.58 7.05 9.82
N GLN A 95 -13.04 7.73 10.88
CA GLN A 95 -13.91 8.90 10.75
C GLN A 95 -13.06 10.18 10.69
N VAL A 96 -13.01 10.85 9.54
CA VAL A 96 -12.14 12.03 9.36
C VAL A 96 -12.94 13.24 8.92
N GLU A 97 -13.01 14.25 9.79
CA GLU A 97 -13.63 15.56 9.48
C GLU A 97 -12.78 16.35 8.49
N LYS A 98 -11.46 16.36 8.70
CA LYS A 98 -10.52 17.09 7.87
C LYS A 98 -9.27 16.24 7.62
N LEU A 99 -8.99 15.96 6.36
CA LEU A 99 -7.70 15.38 5.96
C LEU A 99 -6.58 16.38 6.21
N SER A 100 -5.46 15.88 6.70
CA SER A 100 -4.21 16.62 6.77
C SER A 100 -3.85 17.20 5.39
N PRO A 101 -3.39 18.46 5.31
CA PRO A 101 -2.82 18.99 4.06
C PRO A 101 -1.63 18.18 3.55
N ALA A 102 -0.94 17.48 4.44
CA ALA A 102 0.17 16.58 4.13
C ALA A 102 -0.28 15.17 3.70
N SER A 103 -1.59 14.90 3.67
CA SER A 103 -2.14 13.59 3.27
C SER A 103 -1.74 13.26 1.84
N PRO A 104 -0.97 12.18 1.57
CA PRO A 104 -0.58 11.78 0.22
C PRO A 104 -1.78 11.49 -0.67
N LEU A 105 -2.71 10.66 -0.18
CA LEU A 105 -4.00 10.41 -0.82
C LEU A 105 -5.01 11.46 -0.37
N THR A 106 -5.74 12.02 -1.33
CA THR A 106 -6.75 13.06 -1.09
C THR A 106 -8.18 12.57 -1.31
N ARG A 107 -8.33 11.40 -1.94
CA ARG A 107 -9.60 10.72 -2.20
C ARG A 107 -10.03 9.92 -0.97
N TRP A 108 -10.69 10.59 -0.06
CA TRP A 108 -11.40 9.96 1.05
C TRP A 108 -12.63 10.82 1.41
N PRO A 109 -13.79 10.20 1.70
CA PRO A 109 -14.98 10.95 2.13
C PRO A 109 -14.74 11.72 3.43
N LYS A 110 -14.92 13.04 3.40
CA LYS A 110 -14.73 13.93 4.56
C LYS A 110 -16.04 14.16 5.30
N GLY A 111 -15.98 14.25 6.62
CA GLY A 111 -17.15 14.48 7.49
C GLY A 111 -18.17 13.32 7.48
N THR A 112 -17.76 12.16 6.97
CA THR A 112 -18.60 10.97 6.92
C THR A 112 -17.78 9.73 7.22
N GLU A 113 -18.47 8.68 7.66
CA GLU A 113 -17.83 7.42 8.00
C GLU A 113 -17.65 6.57 6.73
N GLY A 114 -16.45 6.61 6.15
CA GLY A 114 -16.00 5.73 5.07
C GLY A 114 -16.61 5.94 3.67
N PRO A 115 -16.19 5.14 2.68
CA PRO A 115 -16.71 5.12 1.30
C PRO A 115 -18.20 4.82 1.16
N ALA A 116 -18.88 5.48 0.22
CA ALA A 116 -20.27 5.18 -0.16
C ALA A 116 -20.57 5.58 -1.63
N PRO A 117 -21.61 5.01 -2.28
CA PRO A 117 -21.88 5.19 -3.72
C PRO A 117 -22.10 6.65 -4.18
N ASP A 118 -22.60 7.50 -3.30
CA ASP A 118 -22.94 8.90 -3.55
C ASP A 118 -21.88 9.88 -3.03
N ARG A 119 -20.79 9.37 -2.44
CA ARG A 119 -19.77 10.19 -1.79
C ARG A 119 -18.60 10.52 -2.71
N PRO A 120 -18.18 11.79 -2.77
CA PRO A 120 -16.94 12.18 -3.44
C PRO A 120 -15.74 11.39 -2.89
N GLY A 121 -14.91 10.87 -3.79
CA GLY A 121 -13.71 10.09 -3.44
C GLY A 121 -13.92 8.57 -3.37
N SER A 122 -15.12 8.06 -3.70
CA SER A 122 -15.46 6.63 -3.65
C SER A 122 -15.73 6.00 -5.02
N THR A 123 -14.73 6.02 -5.91
CA THR A 123 -14.86 5.47 -7.27
C THR A 123 -14.10 4.15 -7.44
N GLU A 124 -14.77 3.13 -7.97
CA GLU A 124 -14.12 1.85 -8.27
C GLU A 124 -13.17 1.96 -9.49
N ASP A 125 -13.39 2.97 -10.34
CA ASP A 125 -12.63 3.23 -11.58
C ASP A 125 -12.62 2.01 -12.55
N ILE A 126 -13.76 1.33 -12.69
CA ILE A 126 -13.99 0.20 -13.61
C ILE A 126 -15.06 0.59 -14.65
N LEU A 127 -14.80 0.28 -15.92
CA LEU A 127 -15.63 0.74 -17.04
C LEU A 127 -16.91 -0.09 -17.25
N LEU A 128 -16.81 -1.41 -17.16
CA LEU A 128 -17.96 -2.31 -17.28
C LEU A 128 -18.61 -2.53 -15.91
N PRO A 129 -19.94 -2.71 -15.84
CA PRO A 129 -20.60 -3.15 -14.62
C PRO A 129 -19.91 -4.39 -14.07
N TYR A 130 -19.66 -4.39 -12.76
CA TYR A 130 -19.04 -5.51 -12.08
C TYR A 130 -20.09 -6.30 -11.26
N GLN A 131 -19.82 -7.57 -11.03
CA GLN A 131 -20.56 -8.42 -10.10
C GLN A 131 -19.91 -8.38 -8.72
N ASN A 132 -20.74 -8.22 -7.68
CA ASN A 132 -20.33 -8.47 -6.30
C ASN A 132 -19.98 -9.94 -6.10
N ASP A 133 -19.35 -10.27 -4.97
CA ASP A 133 -19.15 -11.66 -4.59
C ASP A 133 -20.48 -12.42 -4.58
N ALA A 134 -20.50 -13.55 -5.29
CA ALA A 134 -21.70 -14.34 -5.51
C ALA A 134 -22.26 -14.95 -4.20
N ASN A 135 -21.42 -15.08 -3.17
CA ASN A 135 -21.81 -15.54 -1.83
C ASN A 135 -21.96 -14.38 -0.82
N GLY A 136 -21.88 -13.13 -1.28
CA GLY A 136 -22.12 -11.93 -0.48
C GLY A 136 -20.92 -11.40 0.32
N HIS A 137 -19.73 -12.01 0.20
CA HIS A 137 -18.54 -11.51 0.92
C HIS A 137 -18.17 -10.10 0.47
N ALA A 138 -18.10 -9.17 1.43
CA ALA A 138 -17.77 -7.77 1.19
C ALA A 138 -18.59 -7.08 0.07
N ALA A 139 -19.77 -7.59 -0.28
CA ALA A 139 -20.58 -7.13 -1.40
C ALA A 139 -21.03 -5.65 -1.29
N ASN A 140 -21.02 -5.12 -0.06
CA ASN A 140 -21.38 -3.74 0.25
C ASN A 140 -20.16 -2.84 0.52
N ILE A 141 -18.95 -3.39 0.48
CA ILE A 141 -17.71 -2.62 0.68
C ILE A 141 -17.33 -1.94 -0.63
N ARG A 142 -16.90 -0.67 -0.53
CA ARG A 142 -16.57 0.19 -1.68
C ARG A 142 -15.14 0.69 -1.60
N ALA A 143 -14.62 1.15 -2.73
CA ALA A 143 -13.31 1.75 -2.86
C ALA A 143 -13.21 3.11 -2.12
N PRO A 144 -12.04 3.41 -1.52
CA PRO A 144 -10.95 2.48 -1.27
C PRO A 144 -11.30 1.42 -0.21
N GLY A 145 -10.81 0.19 -0.42
CA GLY A 145 -10.77 -0.85 0.62
C GLY A 145 -9.86 -0.46 1.79
N GLY A 146 -9.37 -1.45 2.56
CA GLY A 146 -8.53 -1.25 3.74
C GLY A 146 -7.48 -0.15 3.60
N THR A 147 -7.14 0.49 4.70
CA THR A 147 -6.37 1.75 4.74
C THR A 147 -5.26 1.72 5.77
N ILE A 148 -4.23 2.54 5.52
CA ILE A 148 -3.22 2.89 6.52
C ILE A 148 -3.23 4.40 6.72
N TRP A 149 -3.46 4.82 7.96
CA TRP A 149 -3.50 6.22 8.37
C TRP A 149 -2.27 6.57 9.17
N ARG A 150 -1.83 7.82 9.06
CA ARG A 150 -0.85 8.45 9.94
C ARG A 150 -1.53 9.54 10.74
N LEU A 151 -1.30 9.60 12.04
CA LEU A 151 -1.90 10.59 12.94
C LEU A 151 -0.95 10.98 14.08
N ASP A 152 -1.09 12.21 14.56
CA ASP A 152 -0.41 12.65 15.78
C ASP A 152 -1.00 11.96 17.01
N TYR A 153 -0.33 12.08 18.16
CA TYR A 153 -0.76 11.42 19.40
C TYR A 153 -2.13 11.87 19.92
N ALA A 154 -2.62 13.02 19.44
CA ALA A 154 -3.94 13.55 19.77
C ALA A 154 -5.03 13.13 18.77
N GLY A 155 -4.68 12.53 17.63
CA GLY A 155 -5.60 12.12 16.58
C GLY A 155 -6.20 13.27 15.76
N GLN A 156 -5.54 14.42 15.71
CA GLN A 156 -6.00 15.64 15.05
C GLN A 156 -5.42 15.82 13.64
N ASP A 157 -4.21 15.32 13.37
CA ASP A 157 -3.53 15.45 12.07
C ASP A 157 -3.53 14.13 11.29
N MET A 158 -4.69 13.77 10.72
CA MET A 158 -4.86 12.50 10.02
C MET A 158 -4.52 12.59 8.53
N ALA A 159 -3.53 11.82 8.10
CA ALA A 159 -3.11 11.65 6.72
C ALA A 159 -3.37 10.21 6.24
N LEU A 160 -4.04 10.05 5.09
CA LEU A 160 -4.22 8.76 4.45
C LEU A 160 -2.94 8.40 3.68
N VAL A 161 -2.16 7.47 4.22
CA VAL A 161 -0.83 7.11 3.70
C VAL A 161 -0.94 6.12 2.55
N ALA A 162 -1.70 5.05 2.75
CA ALA A 162 -1.92 4.01 1.75
C ALA A 162 -3.35 3.47 1.84
N ALA A 163 -3.85 2.89 0.75
CA ALA A 163 -5.22 2.40 0.66
C ALA A 163 -5.35 1.21 -0.31
N GLY A 164 -6.56 0.66 -0.40
CA GLY A 164 -6.89 -0.36 -1.38
C GLY A 164 -6.38 -1.74 -1.01
N PHE A 165 -6.39 -2.07 0.28
CA PHE A 165 -6.13 -3.42 0.78
C PHE A 165 -7.44 -4.21 0.96
N ARG A 166 -7.36 -5.53 1.05
CA ARG A 166 -8.47 -6.34 1.53
C ARG A 166 -8.47 -6.31 3.05
N ASN A 167 -7.49 -6.96 3.65
CA ASN A 167 -7.44 -7.26 5.06
C ASN A 167 -6.01 -7.53 5.51
N GLN A 168 -5.29 -6.45 5.67
CA GLN A 168 -3.93 -6.41 6.15
C GLN A 168 -3.97 -6.20 7.66
N PHE A 169 -3.62 -7.25 8.43
CA PHE A 169 -3.70 -7.23 9.88
C PHE A 169 -2.63 -6.33 10.52
N ASP A 170 -1.46 -6.27 9.90
CA ASP A 170 -0.31 -5.60 10.49
C ASP A 170 0.62 -4.97 9.45
N ALA A 171 1.59 -4.19 9.91
CA ALA A 171 2.58 -3.52 9.09
C ALA A 171 3.90 -3.35 9.86
N ALA A 172 5.00 -3.09 9.16
CA ALA A 172 6.26 -2.74 9.83
C ALA A 172 7.07 -1.73 9.01
N PHE A 173 7.88 -0.95 9.72
CA PHE A 173 8.83 -0.03 9.11
C PHE A 173 10.22 -0.64 9.05
N ASN A 174 10.88 -0.54 7.90
CA ASN A 174 12.29 -0.85 7.82
C ASN A 174 13.17 0.29 8.39
N PRO A 175 14.50 0.10 8.53
CA PRO A 175 15.39 1.12 9.10
C PRO A 175 15.43 2.45 8.34
N LEU A 176 15.12 2.44 7.03
CA LEU A 176 15.01 3.65 6.21
C LEU A 176 13.66 4.35 6.39
N GLY A 177 12.71 3.77 7.13
CA GLY A 177 11.37 4.29 7.34
C GLY A 177 10.40 4.04 6.17
N GLU A 178 10.71 3.06 5.33
CA GLU A 178 9.78 2.52 4.34
C GLU A 178 8.81 1.55 5.04
N LEU A 179 7.53 1.60 4.67
CA LEU A 179 6.46 0.84 5.31
C LEU A 179 6.11 -0.40 4.48
N PHE A 180 5.90 -1.53 5.15
CA PHE A 180 5.49 -2.78 4.54
C PHE A 180 4.26 -3.35 5.25
N SER A 181 3.42 -4.08 4.52
CA SER A 181 2.24 -4.76 5.07
C SER A 181 1.99 -6.07 4.34
N TYR A 182 1.15 -6.93 4.93
CA TYR A 182 0.87 -8.28 4.43
C TYR A 182 -0.66 -8.46 4.30
N ASP A 183 -1.16 -8.41 3.07
CA ASP A 183 -2.59 -8.33 2.76
C ASP A 183 -3.17 -9.70 2.38
N SER A 184 -4.35 -10.01 2.92
CA SER A 184 -5.01 -11.31 2.76
C SER A 184 -5.47 -11.60 1.33
N ASP A 185 -5.53 -12.88 0.99
CA ASP A 185 -6.08 -13.38 -0.28
C ASP A 185 -7.61 -13.21 -0.36
N MET A 186 -8.21 -13.66 -1.47
CA MET A 186 -9.65 -13.94 -1.58
C MET A 186 -9.79 -15.35 -2.15
N GLU A 187 -9.56 -16.35 -1.31
CA GLU A 187 -9.49 -17.77 -1.68
C GLU A 187 -10.79 -18.31 -2.30
N TRP A 188 -11.92 -17.65 -2.05
CA TRP A 188 -13.20 -18.02 -2.69
C TRP A 188 -13.19 -17.78 -4.19
N ASP A 189 -12.34 -16.88 -4.67
CA ASP A 189 -12.22 -16.55 -6.09
C ASP A 189 -11.19 -17.44 -6.83
N GLU A 190 -10.62 -18.47 -6.21
CA GLU A 190 -9.60 -19.32 -6.84
C GLU A 190 -10.06 -19.84 -8.22
N ASN A 191 -9.16 -19.77 -9.21
CA ASN A 191 -9.39 -20.03 -10.64
C ASN A 191 -10.35 -19.07 -11.39
N LEU A 192 -10.85 -18.01 -10.75
CA LEU A 192 -11.54 -16.90 -11.44
C LEU A 192 -10.54 -15.83 -11.91
N PRO A 193 -10.86 -15.04 -12.95
CA PRO A 193 -10.01 -13.97 -13.46
C PRO A 193 -9.65 -12.91 -12.40
N TRP A 194 -10.52 -12.77 -11.40
CA TRP A 194 -10.39 -11.80 -10.30
C TRP A 194 -9.90 -12.41 -8.98
N TYR A 195 -9.34 -13.63 -8.99
CA TYR A 195 -8.65 -14.19 -7.82
C TYR A 195 -7.56 -13.24 -7.30
N ARG A 196 -7.43 -13.10 -5.98
CA ARG A 196 -6.38 -12.30 -5.33
C ARG A 196 -5.63 -13.22 -4.38
N ALA A 197 -4.32 -13.40 -4.60
CA ALA A 197 -3.46 -14.09 -3.65
C ALA A 197 -3.09 -13.18 -2.48
N VAL A 198 -2.50 -13.77 -1.44
CA VAL A 198 -1.86 -13.03 -0.35
C VAL A 198 -0.70 -12.21 -0.92
N LYS A 199 -0.60 -10.94 -0.52
CA LYS A 199 0.36 -9.97 -1.06
C LYS A 199 1.25 -9.39 0.03
N VAL A 200 2.55 -9.37 -0.23
CA VAL A 200 3.49 -8.51 0.51
C VAL A 200 3.52 -7.17 -0.20
N CYS A 201 3.22 -6.09 0.52
CA CYS A 201 3.04 -4.76 -0.04
C CYS A 201 4.10 -3.81 0.49
N HIS A 202 4.92 -3.23 -0.40
CA HIS A 202 5.70 -2.04 -0.07
C HIS A 202 4.81 -0.81 -0.21
N CYS A 203 4.59 -0.08 0.88
CA CYS A 203 3.54 0.94 1.04
C CYS A 203 4.11 2.37 1.12
N PRO A 204 4.72 2.91 0.03
CA PRO A 204 5.16 4.30 0.04
C PRO A 204 3.96 5.26 0.14
N PRO A 205 4.18 6.51 0.61
CA PRO A 205 3.12 7.51 0.69
C PRO A 205 2.39 7.69 -0.64
N GLY A 206 1.08 7.45 -0.64
CA GLY A 206 0.23 7.55 -1.82
C GLY A 206 -0.05 6.24 -2.55
N ALA A 207 0.40 5.10 -2.03
CA ALA A 207 0.07 3.79 -2.58
C ALA A 207 -1.43 3.48 -2.50
N ASP A 208 -2.05 3.13 -3.63
CA ASP A 208 -3.37 2.50 -3.69
C ASP A 208 -3.18 1.12 -4.35
N PHE A 209 -3.38 0.05 -3.57
CA PHE A 209 -3.33 -1.32 -4.06
C PHE A 209 -4.64 -1.76 -4.71
N MET A 210 -5.60 -0.85 -4.85
CA MET A 210 -6.80 -1.00 -5.67
C MET A 210 -7.58 -2.29 -5.41
N TRP A 211 -7.70 -2.70 -4.14
CA TRP A 211 -8.72 -3.65 -3.75
C TRP A 211 -10.10 -3.03 -4.00
N ARG A 212 -10.94 -3.81 -4.67
CA ARG A 212 -12.30 -3.48 -5.13
C ARG A 212 -13.15 -4.73 -4.91
N THR A 213 -14.44 -4.57 -4.65
CA THR A 213 -15.30 -5.71 -4.29
C THR A 213 -15.60 -6.64 -5.47
N GLY A 214 -15.76 -7.93 -5.18
CA GLY A 214 -16.10 -8.97 -6.16
C GLY A 214 -15.19 -8.99 -7.39
N SER A 215 -15.80 -9.01 -8.57
CA SER A 215 -15.13 -9.09 -9.87
C SER A 215 -14.42 -7.80 -10.32
N ALA A 216 -14.51 -6.71 -9.57
CA ALA A 216 -13.90 -5.42 -9.89
C ALA A 216 -12.35 -5.39 -9.70
N LYS A 217 -11.67 -6.55 -9.68
CA LYS A 217 -10.22 -6.62 -9.49
C LYS A 217 -9.51 -5.80 -10.57
N THR A 218 -8.68 -4.86 -10.15
CA THR A 218 -7.72 -4.21 -11.04
C THR A 218 -6.45 -5.06 -11.17
N PRO A 219 -5.85 -5.21 -12.35
CA PRO A 219 -4.56 -5.87 -12.52
C PRO A 219 -3.37 -5.06 -11.98
N ASP A 220 -2.24 -5.73 -11.69
CA ASP A 220 -1.03 -5.09 -11.16
C ASP A 220 -0.26 -4.28 -12.23
N TYR A 221 -0.51 -4.53 -13.52
CA TYR A 221 0.11 -3.80 -14.62
C TYR A 221 -0.50 -2.42 -14.88
N TYR A 222 -1.59 -2.02 -14.22
CA TYR A 222 -2.19 -0.69 -14.38
C TYR A 222 -1.26 0.43 -13.89
N LEU A 223 -1.06 1.46 -14.72
CA LEU A 223 -0.18 2.61 -14.40
C LEU A 223 -0.60 3.42 -13.16
N ASP A 224 -1.89 3.38 -12.78
CA ASP A 224 -2.42 4.08 -11.60
C ASP A 224 -2.35 3.26 -10.31
N ARG A 225 -1.68 2.10 -10.35
CA ARG A 225 -1.48 1.18 -9.22
C ARG A 225 0.00 0.82 -9.02
N LEU A 226 0.40 0.64 -7.77
CA LEU A 226 1.67 0.00 -7.43
C LEU A 226 1.50 -1.53 -7.27
N PRO A 227 2.38 -2.35 -7.87
CA PRO A 227 2.30 -3.80 -7.75
C PRO A 227 2.71 -4.26 -6.34
N PRO A 228 2.27 -5.44 -5.89
CA PRO A 228 2.84 -6.05 -4.69
C PRO A 228 4.33 -6.34 -4.88
N LEU A 229 5.07 -6.43 -3.77
CA LEU A 229 6.47 -6.84 -3.76
C LEU A 229 6.63 -8.30 -4.22
N LEU A 230 5.76 -9.18 -3.68
CA LEU A 230 5.63 -10.58 -4.05
C LEU A 230 4.27 -11.12 -3.57
N GLU A 231 3.89 -12.29 -4.06
CA GLU A 231 2.73 -13.05 -3.60
C GLU A 231 3.20 -14.34 -2.90
N THR A 232 2.53 -14.74 -1.83
CA THR A 232 2.84 -15.98 -1.08
C THR A 232 1.84 -17.11 -1.33
N GLY A 233 0.82 -16.86 -2.16
CA GLY A 233 -0.21 -17.83 -2.51
C GLY A 233 -1.45 -17.68 -1.64
N ARG A 234 -2.04 -18.81 -1.22
CA ARG A 234 -3.15 -18.83 -0.27
C ARG A 234 -2.64 -18.73 1.15
N GLY A 235 -3.37 -18.05 2.02
CA GLY A 235 -2.91 -17.85 3.39
C GLY A 235 -3.85 -17.04 4.26
N SER A 236 -3.39 -16.74 5.47
CA SER A 236 -4.06 -15.84 6.41
C SER A 236 -3.01 -14.98 7.11
N PRO A 237 -2.58 -13.89 6.46
CA PRO A 237 -1.64 -12.90 6.99
C PRO A 237 -2.02 -12.39 8.37
N VAL A 238 -1.05 -12.37 9.27
CA VAL A 238 -1.19 -11.77 10.60
C VAL A 238 0.00 -10.83 10.87
N GLY A 239 0.70 -10.98 11.99
CA GLY A 239 1.81 -10.11 12.40
C GLY A 239 2.90 -9.91 11.35
N VAL A 240 3.45 -8.71 11.33
CA VAL A 240 4.51 -8.25 10.42
C VAL A 240 5.57 -7.54 11.26
N GLU A 241 6.81 -8.02 11.25
CA GLU A 241 7.90 -7.39 12.01
C GLU A 241 9.17 -7.25 11.16
N VAL A 242 9.94 -6.19 11.34
CA VAL A 242 11.28 -6.08 10.71
C VAL A 242 12.33 -6.51 11.70
N TYR A 243 13.14 -7.51 11.39
CA TYR A 243 14.25 -7.89 12.26
C TYR A 243 15.45 -6.96 12.04
N ASP A 244 15.86 -6.16 13.03
CA ASP A 244 17.02 -5.24 12.89
C ASP A 244 17.99 -5.29 14.09
N HIS A 245 17.84 -6.31 14.94
CA HIS A 245 18.68 -6.58 16.09
C HIS A 245 20.01 -7.27 15.70
N PRO A 246 21.13 -7.07 16.43
CA PRO A 246 22.40 -7.70 16.08
C PRO A 246 22.54 -9.20 16.39
N ALA A 247 21.55 -9.83 17.05
CA ALA A 247 21.69 -11.17 17.61
C ALA A 247 21.65 -12.27 16.53
N PHE A 248 20.81 -12.12 15.51
CA PHE A 248 20.82 -13.02 14.36
C PHE A 248 21.89 -12.59 13.34
N PRO A 249 22.28 -13.49 12.42
CA PRO A 249 23.22 -13.18 11.35
C PRO A 249 22.82 -11.96 10.53
N LYS A 250 23.82 -11.28 9.95
CA LYS A 250 23.64 -10.04 9.17
C LYS A 250 22.56 -10.16 8.08
N GLN A 251 22.37 -11.34 7.48
CA GLN A 251 21.37 -11.58 6.43
C GLN A 251 19.92 -11.36 6.87
N TYR A 252 19.62 -11.47 8.17
CA TYR A 252 18.28 -11.21 8.71
C TYR A 252 18.08 -9.76 9.14
N ARG A 253 19.14 -8.96 9.22
CA ARG A 253 19.02 -7.54 9.59
C ARG A 253 18.37 -6.78 8.43
N GLY A 254 17.26 -6.12 8.70
CA GLY A 254 16.39 -5.49 7.70
C GLY A 254 15.44 -6.45 6.98
N ALA A 255 15.38 -7.74 7.34
CA ALA A 255 14.43 -8.69 6.76
C ALA A 255 13.02 -8.49 7.36
N LEU A 256 11.99 -8.69 6.54
CA LEU A 256 10.60 -8.71 6.99
C LEU A 256 10.25 -10.12 7.46
N LEU A 257 9.81 -10.26 8.70
CA LEU A 257 9.23 -11.47 9.25
C LEU A 257 7.71 -11.38 9.10
N LEU A 258 7.12 -12.32 8.37
CA LEU A 258 5.70 -12.32 8.03
C LEU A 258 5.04 -13.61 8.53
N ALA A 259 4.10 -13.50 9.45
CA ALA A 259 3.38 -14.66 9.98
C ALA A 259 2.11 -14.96 9.18
N ASP A 260 1.87 -16.26 8.95
CA ASP A 260 0.65 -16.79 8.36
C ASP A 260 -0.03 -17.77 9.31
N TRP A 261 -1.26 -17.45 9.70
CA TRP A 261 -2.04 -18.23 10.65
C TRP A 261 -2.50 -19.58 10.08
N SER A 262 -2.89 -19.62 8.80
CA SER A 262 -3.58 -20.77 8.20
C SER A 262 -2.62 -21.87 7.76
N ILE A 263 -1.47 -21.49 7.20
CA ILE A 263 -0.46 -22.42 6.67
C ILE A 263 0.57 -22.81 7.74
N GLY A 264 0.65 -22.03 8.82
CA GLY A 264 1.51 -22.28 9.95
C GLY A 264 2.99 -22.03 9.66
N VAL A 265 3.28 -20.85 9.15
CA VAL A 265 4.61 -20.44 8.70
C VAL A 265 4.91 -19.01 9.13
N ILE A 266 6.15 -18.77 9.51
CA ILE A 266 6.76 -17.45 9.55
C ILE A 266 7.73 -17.40 8.36
N TYR A 267 7.50 -16.47 7.45
CA TYR A 267 8.43 -16.18 6.36
C TYR A 267 9.45 -15.13 6.78
N ALA A 268 10.67 -15.23 6.25
CA ALA A 268 11.59 -14.11 6.17
C ALA A 268 11.67 -13.62 4.72
N VAL A 269 11.42 -12.34 4.47
CA VAL A 269 11.62 -11.71 3.16
C VAL A 269 12.87 -10.85 3.21
N HIS A 270 13.89 -11.29 2.47
CA HIS A 270 15.13 -10.53 2.33
C HIS A 270 14.97 -9.48 1.23
N LEU A 271 15.07 -8.22 1.63
CA LEU A 271 14.85 -7.08 0.74
C LEU A 271 16.14 -6.69 0.01
N THR A 272 16.02 -6.37 -1.27
CA THR A 272 17.08 -5.75 -2.08
C THR A 272 16.51 -4.53 -2.79
N ARG A 273 17.21 -3.40 -2.77
CA ARG A 273 16.77 -2.18 -3.46
C ARG A 273 16.64 -2.41 -4.96
N ASP A 274 15.54 -1.94 -5.54
CA ASP A 274 15.24 -2.01 -6.97
C ASP A 274 14.55 -0.71 -7.41
N GLY A 275 15.22 0.13 -8.21
CA GLY A 275 14.68 1.44 -8.57
C GLY A 275 14.36 2.28 -7.32
N ALA A 276 13.16 2.82 -7.18
CA ALA A 276 12.67 3.50 -5.98
C ALA A 276 11.85 2.58 -5.04
N THR A 277 11.97 1.26 -5.20
CA THR A 277 11.30 0.23 -4.39
C THR A 277 12.26 -0.90 -3.97
N TYR A 278 11.73 -2.08 -3.67
CA TYR A 278 12.48 -3.27 -3.33
C TYR A 278 12.04 -4.45 -4.21
N LYS A 279 12.92 -5.46 -4.29
CA LYS A 279 12.59 -6.86 -4.58
C LYS A 279 12.74 -7.67 -3.29
N GLY A 280 11.97 -8.75 -3.16
CA GLY A 280 12.00 -9.65 -2.01
C GLY A 280 12.37 -11.07 -2.40
N LYS A 281 13.28 -11.70 -1.64
CA LYS A 281 13.50 -13.15 -1.68
C LYS A 281 12.83 -13.78 -0.46
N LEU A 282 11.89 -14.68 -0.71
CA LEU A 282 11.13 -15.38 0.32
C LEU A 282 11.91 -16.60 0.86
N GLU A 283 11.97 -16.71 2.18
CA GLU A 283 12.50 -17.85 2.93
C GLU A 283 11.43 -18.34 3.91
N ARG A 284 11.23 -19.66 4.03
CA ARG A 284 10.43 -20.23 5.12
C ARG A 284 11.29 -20.27 6.39
N PHE A 285 11.17 -19.23 7.20
CA PHE A 285 12.00 -19.03 8.39
C PHE A 285 11.63 -19.99 9.54
N CYS A 286 10.33 -20.19 9.77
CA CYS A 286 9.83 -21.16 10.75
C CYS A 286 8.54 -21.81 10.22
N THR A 287 8.37 -23.11 10.40
CA THR A 287 7.16 -23.84 10.00
C THR A 287 6.76 -24.83 11.07
N GLY A 288 5.46 -25.09 11.22
CA GLY A 288 4.95 -26.22 12.00
C GLY A 288 3.55 -26.63 11.58
N SER A 289 3.06 -27.76 12.13
CA SER A 289 1.79 -28.37 11.72
C SER A 289 0.98 -28.86 12.93
N PRO A 290 -0.08 -28.13 13.35
CA PRO A 290 -0.36 -26.73 13.02
C PRO A 290 0.50 -25.78 13.86
N LEU A 291 1.03 -24.73 13.22
CA LEU A 291 1.68 -23.60 13.89
C LEU A 291 0.90 -22.34 13.60
N ASN A 292 -0.32 -22.25 14.13
CA ASN A 292 -1.26 -21.16 13.90
C ASN A 292 -0.80 -19.85 14.56
N VAL A 293 0.23 -19.22 13.98
CA VAL A 293 0.84 -17.98 14.45
C VAL A 293 -0.21 -16.87 14.44
N THR A 294 -0.25 -16.07 15.51
CA THR A 294 -1.16 -14.92 15.62
C THR A 294 -0.43 -13.59 15.61
N ASP A 295 0.81 -13.53 16.10
CA ASP A 295 1.65 -12.33 16.06
C ASP A 295 3.12 -12.66 16.38
N LEU A 296 4.04 -11.71 16.15
CA LEU A 296 5.47 -11.81 16.47
C LEU A 296 6.13 -10.46 16.79
N GLU A 297 7.18 -10.47 17.62
CA GLU A 297 7.97 -9.29 18.01
C GLU A 297 9.42 -9.69 18.33
N VAL A 298 10.38 -8.77 18.15
CA VAL A 298 11.77 -8.98 18.57
C VAL A 298 11.99 -8.55 20.02
N GLY A 299 12.44 -9.48 20.87
CA GLY A 299 12.70 -9.23 22.30
C GLY A 299 14.04 -8.52 22.58
N PRO A 300 14.27 -8.06 23.83
CA PRO A 300 15.47 -7.33 24.26
C PRO A 300 16.81 -8.03 23.99
N GLU A 301 16.81 -9.35 23.94
CA GLU A 301 17.98 -10.19 23.66
C GLU A 301 18.17 -10.46 22.15
N GLY A 302 17.22 -10.02 21.32
CA GLY A 302 17.19 -10.26 19.88
C GLY A 302 16.58 -11.58 19.46
N ALA A 303 15.90 -12.28 20.36
CA ALA A 303 15.08 -13.45 20.01
C ALA A 303 13.80 -12.99 19.32
N VAL A 304 13.26 -13.81 18.42
CA VAL A 304 11.92 -13.59 17.85
C VAL A 304 10.93 -14.32 18.75
N TYR A 305 10.05 -13.57 19.40
CA TYR A 305 8.92 -14.11 20.13
C TYR A 305 7.71 -14.14 19.21
N PHE A 306 6.92 -15.21 19.28
CA PHE A 306 5.67 -15.28 18.55
C PHE A 306 4.60 -16.00 19.36
N THR A 307 3.36 -15.67 19.09
CA THR A 307 2.20 -16.30 19.73
C THR A 307 1.48 -17.20 18.74
N THR A 308 0.83 -18.25 19.26
CA THR A 308 -0.09 -19.09 18.48
C THR A 308 -1.48 -19.09 19.12
N GLY A 309 -2.50 -19.51 18.36
CA GLY A 309 -3.85 -19.71 18.88
C GLY A 309 -4.95 -19.26 17.91
N GLY A 310 -6.07 -18.79 18.46
CA GLY A 310 -7.22 -18.32 17.69
C GLY A 310 -8.25 -19.41 17.38
N ARG A 311 -9.52 -19.01 17.22
CA ARG A 311 -10.65 -19.91 16.94
C ARG A 311 -10.77 -21.11 17.90
N GLY A 312 -10.46 -20.92 19.19
CA GLY A 312 -10.59 -21.95 20.23
C GLY A 312 -9.45 -22.98 20.27
N SER A 313 -8.45 -22.86 19.40
CA SER A 313 -7.23 -23.69 19.46
C SER A 313 -6.38 -23.33 20.68
N GLN A 314 -5.52 -24.27 21.10
CA GLN A 314 -4.57 -24.02 22.19
C GLN A 314 -3.60 -22.90 21.77
N GLY A 315 -3.50 -21.88 22.61
CA GLY A 315 -2.52 -20.80 22.43
C GLY A 315 -1.19 -21.09 23.12
N GLY A 316 -0.16 -20.39 22.70
CA GLY A 316 1.18 -20.50 23.28
C GLY A 316 2.05 -19.28 22.96
N VAL A 317 3.10 -19.09 23.75
CA VAL A 317 4.16 -18.11 23.48
C VAL A 317 5.44 -18.90 23.23
N TYR A 318 6.05 -18.67 22.07
CA TYR A 318 7.24 -19.36 21.62
C TYR A 318 8.37 -18.35 21.43
N ARG A 319 9.60 -18.84 21.48
CA ARG A 319 10.80 -18.03 21.31
C ARG A 319 11.77 -18.74 20.38
N ILE A 320 12.22 -18.02 19.36
CA ILE A 320 13.27 -18.45 18.42
C ILE A 320 14.54 -17.69 18.76
N VAL A 321 15.59 -18.43 19.08
CA VAL A 321 16.92 -17.89 19.41
C VAL A 321 17.93 -18.34 18.37
N TRP A 322 18.90 -17.48 18.07
CA TRP A 322 20.09 -17.87 17.31
C TRP A 322 21.13 -18.45 18.27
N GLU A 323 21.51 -19.71 18.05
CA GLU A 323 22.52 -20.43 18.84
C GLU A 323 23.93 -20.36 18.23
N GLY A 324 24.06 -19.83 17.01
CA GLY A 324 25.35 -19.60 16.37
C GLY A 324 26.08 -18.37 16.91
N GLU A 325 27.16 -17.95 16.23
CA GLU A 325 27.91 -16.76 16.62
C GLU A 325 27.01 -15.52 16.61
N LYS A 326 26.86 -14.90 17.78
CA LYS A 326 26.05 -13.69 17.97
C LYS A 326 26.88 -12.46 17.65
N GLY A 327 26.27 -11.46 17.02
CA GLY A 327 26.85 -10.13 16.96
C GLY A 327 26.96 -9.51 18.37
N LYS A 328 28.12 -8.95 18.72
CA LYS A 328 28.27 -8.16 19.95
C LYS A 328 27.75 -6.75 19.73
N ALA A 329 26.83 -6.29 20.58
CA ALA A 329 26.35 -4.91 20.57
C ALA A 329 27.48 -3.94 20.98
N LYS A 330 27.83 -2.96 20.15
CA LYS A 330 28.87 -1.95 20.43
C LYS A 330 28.32 -0.54 20.72
N HIS A 331 27.05 -0.27 20.46
CA HIS A 331 26.46 1.06 20.61
C HIS A 331 25.02 0.98 21.17
N PRO A 332 24.51 1.99 21.90
CA PRO A 332 23.11 2.06 22.34
C PRO A 332 22.07 1.89 21.22
N CYS A 333 22.44 2.14 19.96
CA CYS A 333 21.57 1.96 18.79
C CYS A 333 21.62 0.54 18.19
N GLU A 334 22.42 -0.36 18.74
CA GLU A 334 22.49 -1.78 18.40
C GLU A 334 21.46 -2.59 19.20
N VAL A 335 20.25 -2.04 19.28
CA VAL A 335 19.02 -2.68 19.78
C VAL A 335 18.06 -2.86 18.60
N GLN A 336 16.86 -3.39 18.83
CA GLN A 336 15.74 -3.33 17.88
C GLN A 336 15.15 -1.90 17.90
N PRO A 337 15.50 -1.02 16.94
CA PRO A 337 15.39 0.43 17.13
C PRO A 337 13.96 0.96 17.10
N LEU A 338 13.01 0.24 16.50
CA LEU A 338 11.62 0.66 16.39
C LEU A 338 10.70 0.01 17.42
N SER A 339 11.16 -1.05 18.11
CA SER A 339 10.44 -1.66 19.23
C SER A 339 10.23 -0.67 20.38
N SER A 340 9.15 -0.89 21.14
CA SER A 340 8.83 -0.07 22.31
C SER A 340 9.95 -0.11 23.38
N TRP A 341 10.48 -1.29 23.67
CA TRP A 341 11.55 -1.48 24.64
C TRP A 341 12.88 -0.89 24.15
N GLY A 342 13.18 -1.00 22.86
CA GLY A 342 14.40 -0.47 22.26
C GLY A 342 14.42 1.06 22.32
N ARG A 343 13.30 1.70 22.00
CA ARG A 343 13.12 3.15 22.18
C ARG A 343 13.32 3.57 23.64
N ALA A 344 12.73 2.86 24.59
CA ALA A 344 12.90 3.16 26.00
C ALA A 344 14.34 2.96 26.50
N ALA A 345 15.06 1.95 25.97
CA ALA A 345 16.47 1.72 26.28
C ALA A 345 17.35 2.87 25.76
N ILE A 346 17.10 3.32 24.53
CA ILE A 346 17.78 4.48 23.93
C ILE A 346 17.48 5.76 24.73
N ASP A 347 16.23 6.01 25.11
CA ASP A 347 15.87 7.18 25.92
C ASP A 347 16.64 7.23 27.25
N ARG A 348 16.77 6.07 27.93
CA ARG A 348 17.55 5.97 29.18
C ARG A 348 19.04 6.23 28.95
N ALA A 349 19.62 5.67 27.89
CA ALA A 349 21.02 5.89 27.54
C ALA A 349 21.30 7.36 27.22
N LEU A 350 20.46 7.98 26.38
CA LEU A 350 20.58 9.40 26.04
C LEU A 350 20.39 10.30 27.27
N ALA A 351 19.44 10.00 28.16
CA ALA A 351 19.25 10.76 29.39
C ALA A 351 20.49 10.70 30.31
N ALA A 352 21.16 9.55 30.39
CA ALA A 352 22.40 9.41 31.13
C ALA A 352 23.55 10.22 30.50
N GLU A 353 23.72 10.15 29.18
CA GLU A 353 24.73 10.94 28.45
C GLU A 353 24.46 12.45 28.55
N ILE A 354 23.21 12.89 28.41
CA ILE A 354 22.81 14.30 28.56
C ILE A 354 23.16 14.81 29.96
N LYS A 355 22.97 13.99 31.00
CA LYS A 355 23.32 14.34 32.38
C LYS A 355 24.85 14.49 32.56
N GLU A 356 25.64 13.73 31.82
CA GLU A 356 27.10 13.73 31.93
C GLU A 356 27.76 14.86 31.14
N ILE A 357 27.42 15.02 29.85
CA ILE A 357 28.12 15.93 28.93
C ILE A 357 27.29 17.14 28.48
N GLY A 358 25.99 17.16 28.77
CA GLY A 358 25.06 18.19 28.34
C GLY A 358 24.48 17.95 26.94
N LYS A 359 23.21 18.33 26.74
CA LYS A 359 22.44 18.10 25.51
C LYS A 359 23.10 18.71 24.27
N ASP A 360 23.60 19.94 24.37
CA ASP A 360 24.19 20.65 23.22
C ASP A 360 25.50 20.00 22.76
N LYS A 361 26.33 19.53 23.71
CA LYS A 361 27.57 18.81 23.39
C LYS A 361 27.27 17.47 22.76
N LEU A 362 26.33 16.69 23.32
CA LEU A 362 25.89 15.44 22.73
C LEU A 362 25.36 15.64 21.31
N LEU A 363 24.52 16.67 21.10
CA LEU A 363 23.99 17.00 19.79
C LEU A 363 25.11 17.36 18.79
N ALA A 364 26.13 18.11 19.21
CA ALA A 364 27.28 18.44 18.37
C ALA A 364 28.11 17.18 18.00
N GLU A 365 28.34 16.27 18.95
CA GLU A 365 29.04 15.01 18.71
C GLU A 365 28.27 14.10 17.74
N LEU A 366 26.95 13.97 17.92
CA LEU A 366 26.09 13.20 17.02
C LEU A 366 26.05 13.79 15.62
N LYS A 367 25.91 15.12 15.48
CA LYS A 367 25.99 15.81 14.19
C LYS A 367 27.31 15.55 13.49
N THR A 368 28.42 15.56 14.23
CA THR A 368 29.76 15.28 13.70
C THR A 368 29.86 13.84 13.19
N LYS A 369 29.40 12.86 14.00
CA LYS A 369 29.40 11.43 13.61
C LYS A 369 28.52 11.16 12.40
N VAL A 370 27.30 11.70 12.37
CA VAL A 370 26.37 11.56 11.24
C VAL A 370 26.93 12.25 10.00
N GLY A 371 27.62 13.39 10.15
CA GLY A 371 28.24 14.12 9.05
C GLY A 371 29.54 13.51 8.52
N ASP A 372 30.19 12.59 9.24
CA ASP A 372 31.47 12.01 8.85
C ASP A 372 31.31 10.94 7.75
N PRO A 373 31.72 11.20 6.50
CA PRO A 373 31.57 10.22 5.43
C PRO A 373 32.48 9.00 5.59
N ARG A 374 33.44 9.00 6.52
CA ARG A 374 34.33 7.87 6.81
C ARG A 374 33.65 6.80 7.66
N LEU A 375 32.61 7.16 8.40
CA LEU A 375 31.79 6.21 9.16
C LEU A 375 30.86 5.45 8.19
N ASP A 376 30.57 4.19 8.49
CA ASP A 376 29.69 3.38 7.65
C ASP A 376 28.27 3.96 7.61
N SER A 377 27.59 3.79 6.47
CA SER A 377 26.29 4.44 6.25
C SER A 377 25.18 3.85 7.14
N ASP A 378 25.25 2.57 7.48
CA ASP A 378 24.26 1.91 8.35
C ASP A 378 24.28 2.53 9.75
N THR A 379 25.46 2.73 10.33
CA THR A 379 25.63 3.42 11.61
C THR A 379 25.13 4.85 11.52
N ARG A 380 25.48 5.59 10.46
CA ARG A 380 25.04 6.99 10.27
C ARG A 380 23.52 7.11 10.13
N LEU A 381 22.87 6.19 9.41
CA LEU A 381 21.42 6.12 9.26
C LEU A 381 20.75 5.81 10.61
N ARG A 382 21.28 4.85 11.37
CA ARG A 382 20.77 4.50 12.71
C ARG A 382 20.86 5.69 13.67
N LEU A 383 22.00 6.39 13.70
CA LEU A 383 22.18 7.60 14.50
C LEU A 383 21.22 8.72 14.07
N LEU A 384 21.07 8.96 12.78
CA LEU A 384 20.16 9.99 12.27
C LEU A 384 18.69 9.67 12.59
N GLY A 385 18.29 8.40 12.47
CA GLY A 385 16.96 7.94 12.87
C GLY A 385 16.75 8.06 14.39
N MET A 386 17.76 7.72 15.18
CA MET A 386 17.73 7.91 16.64
C MET A 386 17.52 9.38 16.99
N MET A 387 18.31 10.28 16.39
CA MET A 387 18.15 11.73 16.57
C MET A 387 16.74 12.22 16.26
N GLN A 388 16.13 11.74 15.17
CA GLN A 388 14.74 12.10 14.81
C GLN A 388 13.73 11.64 15.87
N ARG A 389 13.92 10.46 16.47
CA ARG A 389 12.97 9.85 17.39
C ARG A 389 13.09 10.36 18.83
N HIS A 390 14.28 10.79 19.24
CA HIS A 390 14.62 11.03 20.65
C HIS A 390 15.17 12.44 20.86
N ASP A 391 14.30 13.43 21.17
CA ASP A 391 14.57 14.84 21.58
C ASP A 391 15.89 15.53 21.11
N LEU A 392 16.43 15.12 19.97
CA LEU A 392 17.72 15.50 19.40
C LEU A 392 17.55 15.69 17.89
N LYS A 393 16.36 16.16 17.51
CA LYS A 393 15.88 16.25 16.14
C LYS A 393 16.92 16.90 15.22
N PRO A 394 17.26 16.29 14.07
CA PRO A 394 18.24 16.87 13.15
C PRO A 394 17.73 18.21 12.59
N ASP A 395 18.59 19.22 12.60
CA ASP A 395 18.29 20.52 12.05
C ASP A 395 18.49 20.57 10.53
N LEU A 396 17.96 21.63 9.90
CA LEU A 396 18.07 21.79 8.46
C LEU A 396 19.53 21.91 7.98
N ASN A 397 20.44 22.44 8.79
CA ASN A 397 21.85 22.61 8.41
C ASN A 397 22.55 21.25 8.21
N LEU A 398 22.34 20.32 9.15
CA LEU A 398 22.82 18.95 9.00
C LEU A 398 22.19 18.30 7.76
N LEU A 399 20.86 18.36 7.65
CA LEU A 399 20.15 17.71 6.53
C LEU A 399 20.57 18.27 5.17
N ALA A 400 20.76 19.60 5.05
CA ALA A 400 21.22 20.25 3.83
C ALA A 400 22.66 19.86 3.42
N THR A 401 23.47 19.42 4.39
CA THR A 401 24.76 18.78 4.11
C THR A 401 24.57 17.37 3.60
N LEU A 402 23.73 16.58 4.27
CA LEU A 402 23.51 15.16 3.96
C LEU A 402 22.80 14.89 2.63
N VAL A 403 22.02 15.85 2.10
CA VAL A 403 21.47 15.72 0.72
C VAL A 403 22.55 15.70 -0.37
N ARG A 404 23.83 15.92 -0.02
CA ARG A 404 24.99 15.80 -0.92
C ARG A 404 25.88 14.61 -0.59
N ASP A 405 25.43 13.70 0.27
CA ASP A 405 26.20 12.54 0.67
C ASP A 405 26.48 11.61 -0.53
N ARG A 406 27.63 10.93 -0.51
CA ARG A 406 27.98 9.93 -1.52
C ARG A 406 27.03 8.73 -1.53
N ASN A 407 26.48 8.37 -0.37
CA ASN A 407 25.54 7.27 -0.25
C ASN A 407 24.10 7.75 -0.58
N PRO A 408 23.40 7.14 -1.56
CA PRO A 408 22.04 7.53 -1.93
C PRO A 408 21.02 7.35 -0.80
N GLU A 409 21.18 6.36 0.07
CA GLU A 409 20.27 6.16 1.21
C GLU A 409 20.41 7.26 2.26
N MET A 410 21.63 7.79 2.47
CA MET A 410 21.85 8.98 3.31
C MET A 410 21.17 10.21 2.71
N ARG A 411 21.29 10.42 1.40
CA ARG A 411 20.60 11.53 0.70
C ARG A 411 19.09 11.38 0.80
N ALA A 412 18.57 10.18 0.52
CA ALA A 412 17.16 9.83 0.61
C ALA A 412 16.60 10.06 2.03
N GLN A 413 17.36 9.68 3.06
CA GLN A 413 16.96 9.89 4.45
C GLN A 413 16.93 11.37 4.82
N ALA A 414 17.91 12.15 4.36
CA ALA A 414 17.92 13.59 4.59
C ALA A 414 16.74 14.30 3.92
N VAL A 415 16.44 13.95 2.66
CA VAL A 415 15.28 14.46 1.90
C VAL A 415 13.96 14.12 2.61
N TRP A 416 13.79 12.87 3.04
CA TRP A 416 12.60 12.44 3.78
C TRP A 416 12.41 13.25 5.08
N LEU A 417 13.49 13.47 5.84
CA LEU A 417 13.46 14.24 7.08
C LEU A 417 13.15 15.72 6.87
N ILE A 418 13.62 16.34 5.78
CA ILE A 418 13.25 17.72 5.44
C ILE A 418 11.73 17.83 5.27
N GLY A 419 11.12 16.87 4.56
CA GLY A 419 9.67 16.81 4.34
C GLY A 419 8.87 16.54 5.62
N VAL A 420 9.22 15.47 6.34
CA VAL A 420 8.57 15.06 7.60
C VAL A 420 8.62 16.16 8.65
N ASN A 421 9.71 16.91 8.69
CA ASN A 421 9.90 17.99 9.65
C ASN A 421 9.31 19.33 9.20
N GLY A 422 8.70 19.39 8.01
CA GLY A 422 8.03 20.57 7.50
C GLY A 422 8.97 21.75 7.21
N PHE A 423 10.25 21.48 6.92
CA PHE A 423 11.25 22.52 6.70
C PHE A 423 11.06 23.20 5.33
N LYS A 424 10.17 24.21 5.29
CA LYS A 424 9.86 24.98 4.07
C LYS A 424 11.08 25.68 3.47
N THR A 425 12.00 26.14 4.30
CA THR A 425 13.30 26.73 3.89
C THR A 425 14.23 25.71 3.23
N GLY A 426 13.95 24.41 3.33
CA GLY A 426 14.64 23.33 2.62
C GLY A 426 14.24 23.17 1.15
N LYS A 427 13.38 24.05 0.60
CA LYS A 427 12.88 23.98 -0.79
C LYS A 427 13.97 23.72 -1.82
N GLU A 428 15.07 24.46 -1.78
CA GLU A 428 16.16 24.30 -2.76
C GLU A 428 16.86 22.94 -2.69
N ALA A 429 16.94 22.36 -1.48
CA ALA A 429 17.47 21.01 -1.32
C ALA A 429 16.52 19.97 -1.95
N LEU A 430 15.21 20.12 -1.74
CA LEU A 430 14.20 19.23 -2.32
C LEU A 430 14.14 19.35 -3.85
N LEU A 431 14.20 20.57 -4.39
CA LEU A 431 14.21 20.80 -5.83
C LEU A 431 15.45 20.20 -6.51
N ARG A 432 16.61 20.25 -5.85
CA ARG A 432 17.82 19.56 -6.33
C ARG A 432 17.62 18.04 -6.33
N ALA A 433 17.02 17.49 -5.27
CA ALA A 433 16.81 16.07 -5.10
C ALA A 433 15.83 15.46 -6.14
N LEU A 434 14.96 16.27 -6.76
CA LEU A 434 14.16 15.84 -7.91
C LEU A 434 15.01 15.44 -9.14
N ARG A 435 16.29 15.85 -9.19
CA ARG A 435 17.22 15.54 -10.28
C ARG A 435 18.37 14.64 -9.84
N ASP A 436 18.24 13.98 -8.68
CA ASP A 436 19.25 13.07 -8.17
C ASP A 436 19.38 11.84 -9.07
N ASP A 437 20.58 11.25 -9.16
CA ASP A 437 20.80 10.05 -9.97
C ASP A 437 20.08 8.81 -9.41
N ASP A 438 19.80 8.77 -8.10
CA ASP A 438 19.11 7.67 -7.45
C ASP A 438 17.58 7.86 -7.40
N ALA A 439 16.85 6.83 -7.85
CA ALA A 439 15.40 6.86 -7.96
C ALA A 439 14.67 7.01 -6.62
N LEU A 440 15.19 6.45 -5.52
CA LEU A 440 14.58 6.63 -4.19
C LEU A 440 14.70 8.08 -3.71
N VAL A 441 15.82 8.74 -4.01
CA VAL A 441 16.00 10.15 -3.67
C VAL A 441 14.97 11.00 -4.42
N ARG A 442 14.78 10.76 -5.72
CA ARG A 442 13.76 11.46 -6.53
C ARG A 442 12.33 11.22 -6.04
N ARG A 443 11.99 9.96 -5.72
CA ARG A 443 10.67 9.59 -5.16
C ARG A 443 10.41 10.30 -3.84
N ARG A 444 11.37 10.25 -2.91
CA ARG A 444 11.27 10.92 -1.60
C ARG A 444 11.26 12.44 -1.71
N ALA A 445 11.89 13.02 -2.73
CA ALA A 445 11.80 14.46 -2.98
C ALA A 445 10.35 14.88 -3.30
N CYS A 446 9.65 14.10 -4.13
CA CYS A 446 8.22 14.31 -4.41
C CYS A 446 7.36 14.20 -3.13
N GLU A 447 7.57 13.14 -2.35
CA GLU A 447 6.87 12.93 -1.08
C GLU A 447 7.13 14.06 -0.08
N ALA A 448 8.38 14.53 0.00
CA ALA A 448 8.80 15.60 0.89
C ALA A 448 8.20 16.95 0.51
N LEU A 449 8.06 17.27 -0.78
CA LEU A 449 7.37 18.47 -1.26
C LEU A 449 5.90 18.48 -0.81
N ILE A 450 5.22 17.34 -0.93
CA ILE A 450 3.84 17.18 -0.45
C ILE A 450 3.78 17.39 1.07
N ARG A 451 4.63 16.71 1.84
CA ARG A 451 4.64 16.80 3.32
C ARG A 451 4.97 18.20 3.82
N ALA A 452 5.89 18.91 3.17
CA ALA A 452 6.26 20.28 3.52
C ALA A 452 5.27 21.35 2.99
N GLY A 453 4.30 20.97 2.16
CA GLY A 453 3.36 21.89 1.52
C GLY A 453 4.05 22.87 0.57
N ILE A 454 5.00 22.38 -0.22
CA ILE A 454 5.77 23.17 -1.19
C ILE A 454 5.29 22.84 -2.60
N GLU A 455 4.76 23.83 -3.31
CA GLU A 455 4.49 23.73 -4.74
C GLU A 455 5.80 23.94 -5.53
N PRO A 456 6.27 22.94 -6.31
CA PRO A 456 7.45 23.08 -7.16
C PRO A 456 7.10 23.72 -8.52
N PRO A 457 8.09 24.24 -9.26
CA PRO A 457 7.92 24.55 -10.68
C PRO A 457 7.51 23.30 -11.49
N VAL A 458 6.60 23.45 -12.44
CA VAL A 458 6.08 22.35 -13.28
C VAL A 458 7.21 21.67 -14.07
N GLU A 459 8.18 22.46 -14.51
CA GLU A 459 9.39 22.04 -15.23
C GLU A 459 10.19 20.97 -14.46
N ALA A 460 10.14 21.04 -13.13
CA ALA A 460 10.89 20.11 -12.28
C ALA A 460 10.20 18.74 -12.15
N ILE A 461 8.90 18.66 -12.45
CA ILE A 461 8.09 17.43 -12.32
C ILE A 461 7.94 16.69 -13.65
N GLY A 462 7.91 17.42 -14.77
CA GLY A 462 7.77 16.83 -16.12
C GLY A 462 8.69 15.62 -16.38
N PRO A 463 10.01 15.70 -16.16
CA PRO A 463 10.92 14.56 -16.37
C PRO A 463 10.59 13.34 -15.50
N LEU A 464 10.14 13.56 -14.26
CA LEU A 464 9.81 12.49 -13.32
C LEU A 464 8.55 11.70 -13.74
N LEU A 465 7.61 12.36 -14.40
CA LEU A 465 6.41 11.72 -14.98
C LEU A 465 6.75 10.84 -16.19
N ALA A 466 7.90 11.07 -16.82
CA ALA A 466 8.36 10.32 -17.99
C ALA A 466 9.25 9.11 -17.65
N GLU A 467 9.71 8.98 -16.40
CA GLU A 467 10.64 7.93 -15.99
C GLU A 467 10.12 6.51 -16.20
N GLU A 468 11.03 5.54 -16.35
CA GLU A 468 10.69 4.10 -16.35
C GLU A 468 10.25 3.61 -14.97
N ASP A 469 10.79 4.21 -13.90
CA ASP A 469 10.46 3.84 -12.53
C ASP A 469 9.04 4.30 -12.17
N ARG A 470 8.11 3.34 -12.08
CA ARG A 470 6.70 3.59 -11.75
C ARG A 470 6.50 4.23 -10.38
N TYR A 471 7.37 3.95 -9.41
CA TYR A 471 7.24 4.51 -8.06
C TYR A 471 7.59 6.00 -8.08
N VAL A 472 8.63 6.39 -8.83
CA VAL A 472 8.95 7.81 -9.07
C VAL A 472 7.82 8.51 -9.81
N ARG A 473 7.32 7.92 -10.91
CA ARG A 473 6.18 8.48 -11.67
C ARG A 473 4.94 8.67 -10.79
N SER A 474 4.61 7.69 -9.96
CA SER A 474 3.45 7.74 -9.07
C SER A 474 3.60 8.88 -8.05
N ALA A 475 4.78 9.05 -7.45
CA ALA A 475 5.05 10.15 -6.52
C ALA A 475 5.00 11.53 -7.22
N ALA A 476 5.55 11.63 -8.43
CA ALA A 476 5.50 12.84 -9.25
C ALA A 476 4.06 13.20 -9.66
N ARG A 477 3.24 12.21 -10.01
CA ARG A 477 1.80 12.39 -10.32
C ARG A 477 1.05 12.94 -9.12
N LEU A 478 1.35 12.49 -7.89
CA LEU A 478 0.73 13.03 -6.68
C LEU A 478 1.10 14.51 -6.48
N VAL A 479 2.32 14.91 -6.80
CA VAL A 479 2.70 16.34 -6.81
C VAL A 479 1.89 17.10 -7.87
N LEU A 480 1.81 16.57 -9.10
CA LEU A 480 1.07 17.18 -10.20
C LEU A 480 -0.41 17.41 -9.86
N GLN A 481 -1.06 16.47 -9.16
CA GLN A 481 -2.45 16.57 -8.69
C GLN A 481 -2.71 17.75 -7.72
N ARG A 482 -1.66 18.38 -7.18
CA ARG A 482 -1.74 19.55 -6.29
C ARG A 482 -1.46 20.87 -7.00
N ILE A 483 -1.07 20.82 -8.28
CA ILE A 483 -0.81 21.99 -9.10
C ILE A 483 -2.02 22.22 -10.00
N ASP A 484 -2.48 23.47 -10.11
CA ASP A 484 -3.56 23.85 -11.03
C ASP A 484 -3.26 23.33 -12.46
N PRO A 485 -4.14 22.51 -13.06
CA PRO A 485 -3.97 21.98 -14.41
C PRO A 485 -3.60 23.02 -15.47
N LYS A 486 -4.08 24.26 -15.33
CA LYS A 486 -3.77 25.34 -16.28
C LYS A 486 -2.28 25.63 -16.39
N LYS A 487 -1.47 25.29 -15.38
CA LYS A 487 -0.01 25.51 -15.36
C LYS A 487 0.78 24.45 -16.12
N TRP A 488 0.20 23.29 -16.40
CA TRP A 488 0.95 22.14 -16.92
C TRP A 488 0.29 21.41 -18.09
N LEU A 489 -1.01 21.60 -18.33
CA LEU A 489 -1.77 20.84 -19.32
C LEU A 489 -1.21 20.97 -20.75
N GLU A 490 -0.99 22.21 -21.20
CA GLU A 490 -0.46 22.51 -22.53
C GLU A 490 0.88 21.80 -22.75
N ARG A 491 1.85 22.04 -21.87
CA ARG A 491 3.16 21.37 -21.91
C ARG A 491 3.06 19.85 -21.90
N ALA A 492 2.18 19.29 -21.06
CA ALA A 492 2.04 17.85 -20.96
C ALA A 492 1.48 17.22 -22.24
N PHE A 493 0.60 17.93 -22.94
CA PHE A 493 -0.09 17.45 -24.14
C PHE A 493 0.72 17.73 -25.41
N GLU A 494 1.56 18.76 -25.41
CA GLU A 494 2.53 19.03 -26.47
C GLU A 494 3.78 18.15 -26.39
N SER A 495 4.01 17.48 -25.26
CA SER A 495 5.13 16.57 -25.10
C SER A 495 5.06 15.40 -26.09
N GLU A 496 6.20 15.11 -26.71
CA GLU A 496 6.42 13.90 -27.51
C GLU A 496 6.47 12.63 -26.64
N ASN A 497 6.74 12.79 -25.33
CA ASN A 497 6.72 11.68 -24.39
C ASN A 497 5.27 11.34 -24.01
N GLN A 498 4.78 10.24 -24.60
CA GLN A 498 3.39 9.80 -24.41
C GLN A 498 3.07 9.40 -22.97
N ARG A 499 4.06 8.90 -22.22
CA ARG A 499 3.89 8.51 -20.83
C ARG A 499 3.57 9.72 -19.95
N LEU A 500 4.26 10.84 -20.16
CA LEU A 500 3.95 12.10 -19.48
C LEU A 500 2.49 12.52 -19.72
N GLY A 501 2.04 12.51 -20.98
CA GLY A 501 0.65 12.82 -21.34
C GLY A 501 -0.37 11.91 -20.64
N ARG A 502 -0.08 10.60 -20.56
CA ARG A 502 -0.94 9.64 -19.84
C ARG A 502 -0.99 9.91 -18.34
N GLU A 503 0.14 10.15 -17.69
CA GLU A 503 0.20 10.49 -16.26
C GLU A 503 -0.57 11.79 -15.95
N ALA A 504 -0.51 12.77 -16.85
CA ALA A 504 -1.31 13.99 -16.81
C ALA A 504 -2.83 13.71 -16.90
N ILE A 505 -3.27 12.86 -17.83
CA ILE A 505 -4.67 12.44 -17.93
C ILE A 505 -5.12 11.71 -16.65
N VAL A 506 -4.29 10.80 -16.12
CA VAL A 506 -4.58 10.13 -14.84
C VAL A 506 -4.70 11.14 -13.71
N ALA A 507 -3.85 12.18 -13.64
CA ALA A 507 -3.96 13.24 -12.63
C ALA A 507 -5.28 14.02 -12.74
N LEU A 508 -5.74 14.35 -13.96
CA LEU A 508 -7.05 14.97 -14.18
C LEU A 508 -8.19 14.07 -13.70
N CYS A 509 -8.16 12.79 -14.05
CA CYS A 509 -9.13 11.81 -13.59
C CYS A 509 -9.12 11.73 -12.06
N LYS A 510 -7.94 11.57 -11.44
CA LYS A 510 -7.78 11.44 -9.98
C LYS A 510 -8.18 12.72 -9.21
N THR A 511 -8.21 13.88 -9.86
CA THR A 511 -8.69 15.14 -9.25
C THR A 511 -10.12 15.52 -9.62
N GLY A 512 -10.82 14.71 -10.43
CA GLY A 512 -12.19 15.00 -10.88
C GLY A 512 -12.26 16.17 -11.86
N GLN A 513 -11.18 16.43 -12.60
CA GLN A 513 -11.05 17.56 -13.53
C GLN A 513 -11.08 17.15 -14.99
N ALA A 514 -11.15 15.84 -15.29
CA ALA A 514 -11.08 15.31 -16.66
C ALA A 514 -12.20 15.84 -17.57
N GLU A 515 -13.45 15.97 -17.08
CA GLU A 515 -14.59 16.40 -17.91
C GLU A 515 -14.36 17.76 -18.58
N LYS A 516 -13.69 18.69 -17.90
CA LYS A 516 -13.39 20.03 -18.43
C LYS A 516 -12.50 20.00 -19.68
N PHE A 517 -11.76 18.90 -19.87
CA PHE A 517 -10.77 18.74 -20.92
C PHE A 517 -11.05 17.50 -21.79
N ALA A 518 -12.27 16.95 -21.76
CA ALA A 518 -12.59 15.67 -22.41
C ALA A 518 -12.22 15.65 -23.90
N GLY A 519 -12.56 16.70 -24.67
CA GLY A 519 -12.18 16.83 -26.08
C GLY A 519 -10.68 16.66 -26.30
N LEU A 520 -9.89 17.50 -25.61
CA LEU A 520 -8.43 17.47 -25.68
C LEU A 520 -7.83 16.12 -25.26
N ILE A 521 -8.38 15.50 -24.21
CA ILE A 521 -7.95 14.17 -23.73
C ILE A 521 -8.14 13.11 -24.81
N PHE A 522 -9.33 13.00 -25.39
CA PHE A 522 -9.61 11.97 -26.39
C PHE A 522 -8.90 12.24 -27.72
N ASP A 523 -8.72 13.50 -28.11
CA ASP A 523 -7.95 13.85 -29.31
C ASP A 523 -6.47 13.48 -29.15
N LYS A 524 -5.86 13.76 -27.98
CA LYS A 524 -4.48 13.34 -27.68
C LYS A 524 -4.34 11.81 -27.68
N LEU A 525 -5.29 11.09 -27.09
CA LEU A 525 -5.29 9.63 -27.06
C LEU A 525 -5.45 9.03 -28.48
N HIS A 526 -6.33 9.60 -29.30
CA HIS A 526 -6.54 9.13 -30.67
C HIS A 526 -5.30 9.35 -31.55
N ALA A 527 -4.63 10.51 -31.41
CA ALA A 527 -3.44 10.82 -32.18
C ALA A 527 -2.22 9.92 -31.85
N ASN A 528 -2.24 9.19 -30.73
CA ASN A 528 -1.08 8.47 -30.21
C ASN A 528 -1.43 7.04 -29.74
N THR A 529 -2.25 6.32 -30.50
CA THR A 529 -2.60 4.91 -30.23
C THR A 529 -1.37 4.00 -30.40
N PRO A 530 -0.78 3.43 -29.32
CA PRO A 530 0.33 2.49 -29.44
C PRO A 530 -0.18 1.12 -29.92
N ARG A 531 0.67 0.36 -30.63
CA ARG A 531 0.32 -0.95 -31.19
C ARG A 531 1.30 -2.09 -30.89
N GLU A 532 2.55 -1.79 -30.52
CA GLU A 532 3.61 -2.81 -30.49
C GLU A 532 4.05 -3.25 -29.08
N GLU A 533 4.51 -2.32 -28.24
CA GLU A 533 5.08 -2.64 -26.92
C GLU A 533 3.92 -2.90 -25.92
N PRO A 534 3.81 -4.12 -25.35
CA PRO A 534 2.67 -4.49 -24.53
C PRO A 534 2.38 -3.57 -23.34
N GLN A 535 3.40 -3.10 -22.61
CA GLN A 535 3.17 -2.26 -21.43
C GLN A 535 2.69 -0.85 -21.81
N GLU A 536 3.22 -0.26 -22.89
CA GLU A 536 2.77 1.01 -23.44
C GLU A 536 1.32 0.93 -23.93
N VAL A 537 0.93 -0.20 -24.54
CA VAL A 537 -0.47 -0.49 -24.89
C VAL A 537 -1.33 -0.61 -23.64
N LEU A 538 -0.91 -1.35 -22.62
CA LEU A 538 -1.66 -1.48 -21.37
C LEU A 538 -1.84 -0.13 -20.65
N ASP A 539 -0.80 0.69 -20.59
CA ASP A 539 -0.84 2.03 -19.99
C ASP A 539 -1.81 2.94 -20.76
N TYR A 540 -1.80 2.87 -22.10
CA TYR A 540 -2.76 3.56 -22.95
C TYR A 540 -4.20 3.11 -22.71
N LEU A 541 -4.48 1.80 -22.75
CA LEU A 541 -5.83 1.25 -22.58
C LEU A 541 -6.37 1.59 -21.20
N ARG A 542 -5.54 1.52 -20.15
CA ARG A 542 -5.96 1.92 -18.79
C ARG A 542 -6.24 3.42 -18.70
N THR A 543 -5.42 4.26 -19.33
CA THR A 543 -5.64 5.71 -19.38
C THR A 543 -6.96 6.05 -20.08
N LEU A 544 -7.26 5.37 -21.19
CA LEU A 544 -8.52 5.51 -21.91
C LEU A 544 -9.73 5.08 -21.05
N GLN A 545 -9.64 3.94 -20.36
CA GLN A 545 -10.69 3.49 -19.43
C GLN A 545 -10.95 4.51 -18.33
N LEU A 546 -9.89 5.07 -17.72
CA LEU A 546 -10.03 6.12 -16.70
C LEU A 546 -10.69 7.37 -17.28
N ALA A 547 -10.28 7.83 -18.47
CA ALA A 547 -10.91 8.97 -19.13
C ALA A 547 -12.40 8.72 -19.40
N LEU A 548 -12.78 7.53 -19.86
CA LEU A 548 -14.18 7.16 -20.09
C LEU A 548 -15.00 7.10 -18.79
N CYS A 549 -14.41 6.64 -17.68
CA CYS A 549 -15.04 6.61 -16.36
C CYS A 549 -15.25 8.03 -15.77
N HIS A 550 -14.33 8.95 -16.04
CA HIS A 550 -14.31 10.29 -15.43
C HIS A 550 -14.81 11.40 -16.36
N THR A 551 -15.38 11.03 -17.51
CA THR A 551 -15.98 11.97 -18.45
C THR A 551 -17.34 11.49 -18.93
N THR A 552 -18.24 12.42 -19.20
CA THR A 552 -19.54 12.21 -19.86
C THR A 552 -19.50 12.63 -21.33
N SER A 553 -18.65 13.58 -21.68
CA SER A 553 -18.46 14.04 -23.06
C SER A 553 -17.91 12.93 -23.97
N ARG A 554 -18.42 12.82 -25.20
CA ARG A 554 -18.02 11.80 -26.19
C ARG A 554 -17.69 12.44 -27.55
N PRO A 555 -16.49 13.03 -27.73
CA PRO A 555 -16.08 13.66 -28.99
C PRO A 555 -15.90 12.63 -30.13
N GLY A 556 -15.85 13.12 -31.37
CA GLY A 556 -15.74 12.27 -32.57
C GLY A 556 -14.50 11.37 -32.60
N SER A 557 -13.41 11.78 -31.96
CA SER A 557 -12.18 10.99 -31.80
C SER A 557 -12.40 9.63 -31.12
N ILE A 558 -13.45 9.49 -30.29
CA ILE A 558 -13.76 8.21 -29.63
C ILE A 558 -14.09 7.10 -30.64
N ARG A 559 -14.82 7.40 -31.73
CA ARG A 559 -15.12 6.38 -32.73
C ARG A 559 -13.86 5.92 -33.45
N GLY A 560 -12.95 6.83 -33.76
CA GLY A 560 -11.64 6.51 -34.35
C GLY A 560 -10.82 5.59 -33.43
N ILE A 561 -10.71 5.95 -32.14
CA ILE A 561 -10.08 5.08 -31.12
C ILE A 561 -10.74 3.69 -31.10
N ALA A 562 -12.07 3.62 -31.09
CA ALA A 562 -12.78 2.35 -31.01
C ALA A 562 -12.49 1.45 -32.23
N LEU A 563 -12.35 2.04 -33.43
CA LEU A 563 -11.97 1.33 -34.65
C LEU A 563 -10.51 0.86 -34.60
N ASP A 564 -9.58 1.69 -34.14
CA ASP A 564 -8.17 1.31 -33.95
C ASP A 564 -8.05 0.10 -33.01
N LEU A 565 -8.79 0.10 -31.89
CA LEU A 565 -8.79 -1.00 -30.93
C LEU A 565 -9.40 -2.28 -31.51
N LEU A 566 -10.38 -2.16 -32.40
CA LEU A 566 -11.01 -3.30 -33.07
C LEU A 566 -10.04 -3.98 -34.05
N GLU A 567 -9.22 -3.18 -34.73
CA GLU A 567 -8.14 -3.66 -35.59
C GLU A 567 -7.02 -4.32 -34.77
N LEU A 568 -6.67 -3.74 -33.62
CA LEU A 568 -5.64 -4.27 -32.73
C LEU A 568 -6.00 -5.62 -32.08
N PHE A 569 -7.28 -6.00 -32.05
CA PHE A 569 -7.75 -7.25 -31.45
C PHE A 569 -7.85 -8.42 -32.46
N PRO A 570 -7.22 -9.58 -32.19
CA PRO A 570 -6.41 -9.91 -31.02
C PRO A 570 -4.96 -9.43 -31.12
N HIS A 571 -4.39 -9.09 -29.98
CA HIS A 571 -2.98 -8.78 -29.78
C HIS A 571 -2.21 -10.02 -29.29
N ARG A 572 -0.88 -10.05 -29.48
CA ARG A 572 0.00 -11.16 -29.06
C ARG A 572 0.09 -11.38 -27.56
N ASP A 573 -0.16 -10.32 -26.78
CA ASP A 573 -0.13 -10.35 -25.32
C ASP A 573 -1.56 -10.51 -24.77
N TRP A 574 -1.79 -11.58 -24.00
CA TRP A 574 -3.10 -11.90 -23.46
C TRP A 574 -3.65 -10.82 -22.51
N ARG A 575 -2.77 -10.08 -21.82
CA ARG A 575 -3.16 -8.98 -20.91
C ARG A 575 -3.81 -7.86 -21.71
N VAL A 576 -3.20 -7.50 -22.84
CA VAL A 576 -3.76 -6.50 -23.76
C VAL A 576 -5.13 -6.96 -24.25
N ASN A 577 -5.31 -8.24 -24.58
CA ASN A 577 -6.61 -8.76 -25.02
C ASN A 577 -7.70 -8.67 -23.94
N ARG A 578 -7.37 -8.82 -22.66
CA ARG A 578 -8.35 -8.61 -21.58
C ARG A 578 -8.87 -7.18 -21.56
N GLU A 579 -7.97 -6.22 -21.65
CA GLU A 579 -8.30 -4.79 -21.63
C GLU A 579 -9.01 -4.33 -22.91
N LEU A 580 -8.62 -4.87 -24.07
CA LEU A 580 -9.31 -4.65 -25.34
C LEU A 580 -10.75 -5.19 -25.31
N ALA A 581 -10.97 -6.39 -24.78
CA ALA A 581 -12.31 -6.97 -24.66
C ALA A 581 -13.24 -6.08 -23.82
N ILE A 582 -12.74 -5.51 -22.72
CA ILE A 582 -13.48 -4.55 -21.87
C ILE A 582 -13.93 -3.33 -22.70
N LEU A 583 -13.00 -2.70 -23.42
CA LEU A 583 -13.25 -1.48 -24.18
C LEU A 583 -14.14 -1.72 -25.41
N LEU A 584 -13.89 -2.79 -26.16
CA LEU A 584 -14.68 -3.13 -27.35
C LEU A 584 -16.12 -3.47 -26.99
N VAL A 585 -16.35 -4.21 -25.90
CA VAL A 585 -17.71 -4.46 -25.38
C VAL A 585 -18.35 -3.14 -24.94
N TYR A 586 -17.62 -2.27 -24.23
CA TYR A 586 -18.15 -0.96 -23.83
C TYR A 586 -18.59 -0.12 -25.05
N PHE A 587 -17.79 -0.06 -26.11
CA PHE A 587 -18.11 0.70 -27.32
C PHE A 587 -19.23 0.09 -28.16
N ARG A 588 -19.34 -1.24 -28.17
CA ARG A 588 -20.42 -1.95 -28.87
C ARG A 588 -21.75 -1.86 -28.12
N ARG A 589 -21.71 -1.90 -26.78
CA ARG A 589 -22.91 -1.93 -25.94
C ARG A 589 -23.81 -0.72 -26.22
N GLY A 590 -25.07 -1.00 -26.53
CA GLY A 590 -26.07 0.02 -26.87
C GLY A 590 -25.95 0.61 -28.27
N GLY A 591 -25.03 0.13 -29.13
CA GLY A 591 -24.95 0.47 -30.55
C GLY A 591 -24.61 1.93 -30.86
N LYS A 592 -23.99 2.67 -29.92
CA LYS A 592 -23.78 4.12 -30.05
C LYS A 592 -22.41 4.54 -30.60
N ILE A 593 -21.39 3.68 -30.50
CA ILE A 593 -20.02 4.02 -30.90
C ILE A 593 -19.52 3.05 -31.98
N LEU A 594 -19.65 1.74 -31.77
CA LEU A 594 -19.33 0.71 -32.76
C LEU A 594 -20.57 -0.06 -33.22
N ASP A 595 -20.64 -0.30 -34.52
CA ASP A 595 -21.67 -1.09 -35.20
C ASP A 595 -21.19 -2.50 -35.56
N GLU A 596 -19.87 -2.66 -35.61
CA GLU A 596 -19.13 -3.84 -36.00
C GLU A 596 -19.37 -5.02 -35.03
N PRO A 597 -19.36 -6.27 -35.51
CA PRO A 597 -19.65 -7.45 -34.71
C PRO A 597 -18.49 -7.86 -33.80
N VAL A 598 -18.22 -7.04 -32.77
CA VAL A 598 -17.20 -7.28 -31.74
C VAL A 598 -17.34 -8.68 -31.10
N GLN A 599 -18.57 -9.12 -30.88
CA GLN A 599 -18.89 -10.39 -30.24
C GLN A 599 -18.32 -11.61 -30.98
N GLU A 600 -18.25 -11.57 -32.31
CA GLU A 600 -17.72 -12.68 -33.11
C GLU A 600 -16.21 -12.87 -32.87
N LYS A 601 -15.45 -11.76 -32.91
CA LYS A 601 -14.00 -11.76 -32.65
C LYS A 601 -13.70 -12.25 -31.24
N ILE A 602 -14.38 -11.72 -30.22
CA ILE A 602 -14.13 -12.09 -28.83
C ILE A 602 -14.52 -13.56 -28.57
N LEU A 603 -15.65 -14.02 -29.11
CA LEU A 603 -16.06 -15.43 -28.97
C LEU A 603 -15.05 -16.39 -29.60
N LYS A 604 -14.50 -16.04 -30.77
CA LYS A 604 -13.45 -16.85 -31.40
C LYS A 604 -12.21 -16.99 -30.50
N GLU A 605 -11.72 -15.89 -29.93
CA GLU A 605 -10.58 -15.92 -29.01
C GLU A 605 -10.88 -16.66 -27.70
N MET A 606 -12.12 -16.55 -27.21
CA MET A 606 -12.60 -17.31 -26.06
C MET A 606 -12.50 -18.82 -26.30
N LEU A 607 -13.05 -19.31 -27.41
CA LEU A 607 -13.07 -20.75 -27.71
C LEU A 607 -11.68 -21.32 -28.04
N GLN A 608 -10.74 -20.49 -28.49
CA GLN A 608 -9.36 -20.90 -28.82
C GLN A 608 -8.42 -20.88 -27.61
N SER A 609 -8.73 -20.08 -26.58
CA SER A 609 -7.91 -19.99 -25.38
C SER A 609 -7.86 -21.32 -24.64
N LYS A 610 -6.68 -21.72 -24.15
CA LYS A 610 -6.49 -22.87 -23.26
C LYS A 610 -6.50 -22.51 -21.77
N ASP A 611 -6.52 -21.21 -21.46
CA ASP A 611 -6.51 -20.70 -20.09
C ASP A 611 -7.93 -20.44 -19.61
N GLN A 612 -8.36 -21.16 -18.56
CA GLN A 612 -9.71 -21.07 -18.01
C GLN A 612 -10.04 -19.63 -17.54
N PRO A 613 -9.21 -18.95 -16.73
CA PRO A 613 -9.43 -17.54 -16.40
C PRO A 613 -9.58 -16.64 -17.63
N GLN A 614 -8.81 -16.84 -18.69
CA GLN A 614 -8.97 -16.05 -19.92
C GLN A 614 -10.33 -16.30 -20.59
N GLN A 615 -10.77 -17.56 -20.67
CA GLN A 615 -12.09 -17.89 -21.22
C GLN A 615 -13.21 -17.24 -20.41
N ILE A 616 -13.16 -17.33 -19.08
CA ILE A 616 -14.12 -16.72 -18.16
C ILE A 616 -14.12 -15.20 -18.33
N HIS A 617 -12.96 -14.56 -18.48
CA HIS A 617 -12.88 -13.11 -18.70
C HIS A 617 -13.60 -12.66 -19.97
N TYR A 618 -13.40 -13.36 -21.09
CA TYR A 618 -14.08 -13.04 -22.34
C TYR A 618 -15.58 -13.26 -22.24
N TYR A 619 -16.01 -14.40 -21.69
CA TYR A 619 -17.42 -14.69 -21.46
C TYR A 619 -18.06 -13.63 -20.56
N TYR A 620 -17.35 -13.26 -19.48
CA TYR A 620 -17.76 -12.20 -18.57
C TYR A 620 -17.95 -10.89 -19.33
N CYS A 621 -17.05 -10.48 -20.23
CA CYS A 621 -17.28 -9.28 -21.04
C CYS A 621 -18.49 -9.44 -21.97
N LEU A 622 -18.59 -10.56 -22.69
CA LEU A 622 -19.64 -10.83 -23.67
C LEU A 622 -21.07 -10.83 -23.09
N ARG A 623 -21.24 -11.16 -21.80
CA ARG A 623 -22.55 -11.18 -21.12
C ARG A 623 -23.35 -9.87 -21.25
N LEU A 624 -22.66 -8.75 -21.48
CA LEU A 624 -23.26 -7.42 -21.60
C LEU A 624 -23.75 -7.08 -23.00
N LEU A 625 -23.54 -7.96 -23.99
CA LEU A 625 -24.04 -7.79 -25.35
C LEU A 625 -25.30 -8.63 -25.55
N HIS A 626 -26.45 -7.98 -25.68
CA HIS A 626 -27.75 -8.66 -25.83
C HIS A 626 -28.19 -8.85 -27.29
N GLU A 627 -27.50 -8.20 -28.24
CA GLU A 627 -27.87 -8.15 -29.67
C GLU A 627 -26.69 -8.54 -30.56
N GLY A 628 -26.96 -8.83 -31.84
CA GLY A 628 -25.93 -9.15 -32.83
C GLY A 628 -25.46 -10.61 -32.85
N TRP A 629 -26.12 -11.49 -32.09
CA TRP A 629 -25.78 -12.92 -32.00
C TRP A 629 -26.46 -13.76 -33.08
N THR A 630 -25.70 -14.62 -33.76
CA THR A 630 -26.24 -15.67 -34.62
C THR A 630 -26.63 -16.91 -33.83
N ALA A 631 -27.47 -17.77 -34.40
CA ALA A 631 -27.86 -19.04 -33.77
C ALA A 631 -26.63 -19.91 -33.44
N THR A 632 -25.68 -20.03 -34.38
CA THR A 632 -24.44 -20.78 -34.19
C THR A 632 -23.59 -20.25 -33.03
N GLN A 633 -23.49 -18.93 -32.89
CA GLN A 633 -22.73 -18.33 -31.79
C GLN A 633 -23.39 -18.58 -30.43
N ARG A 634 -24.73 -18.53 -30.37
CA ARG A 634 -25.48 -18.87 -29.14
C ARG A 634 -25.26 -20.33 -28.74
N THR A 635 -25.33 -21.26 -29.70
CA THR A 635 -25.01 -22.67 -29.44
C THR A 635 -23.59 -22.85 -28.92
N ALA A 636 -22.60 -22.19 -29.54
CA ALA A 636 -21.21 -22.30 -29.11
C ALA A 636 -20.98 -21.79 -27.67
N ILE A 637 -21.69 -20.74 -27.25
CA ILE A 637 -21.65 -20.25 -25.86
C ILE A 637 -22.28 -21.26 -24.90
N LEU A 638 -23.42 -21.87 -25.27
CA LEU A 638 -24.07 -22.89 -24.44
C LEU A 638 -23.19 -24.13 -24.30
N ASP A 639 -22.60 -24.62 -25.40
CA ASP A 639 -21.69 -25.76 -25.39
C ASP A 639 -20.45 -25.48 -24.51
N TRP A 640 -19.89 -24.26 -24.61
CA TRP A 640 -18.81 -23.83 -23.75
C TRP A 640 -19.24 -23.81 -22.28
N TYR A 641 -20.40 -23.21 -21.95
CA TYR A 641 -20.91 -23.13 -20.59
C TYR A 641 -21.12 -24.52 -19.98
N GLU A 642 -21.72 -25.45 -20.73
CA GLU A 642 -21.89 -26.84 -20.30
C GLU A 642 -20.55 -27.52 -19.98
N SER A 643 -19.49 -27.22 -20.73
CA SER A 643 -18.15 -27.74 -20.46
C SER A 643 -17.57 -27.27 -19.11
N THR A 644 -18.00 -26.09 -18.62
CA THR A 644 -17.50 -25.51 -17.36
C THR A 644 -17.97 -26.26 -16.11
N LYS A 645 -19.02 -27.10 -16.21
CA LYS A 645 -19.54 -27.90 -15.08
C LYS A 645 -18.50 -28.84 -14.46
N THR A 646 -17.46 -29.18 -15.21
CA THR A 646 -16.37 -30.05 -14.75
C THR A 646 -15.18 -29.27 -14.17
N TRP A 647 -15.19 -27.95 -14.27
CA TRP A 647 -14.11 -27.09 -13.80
C TRP A 647 -14.14 -26.96 -12.28
N LYS A 648 -12.98 -26.72 -11.68
CA LYS A 648 -12.80 -26.58 -10.23
C LYS A 648 -12.29 -25.18 -9.91
N GLY A 649 -12.71 -24.63 -8.79
CA GLY A 649 -12.21 -23.37 -8.25
C GLY A 649 -12.61 -23.18 -6.80
N GLY A 650 -12.45 -21.95 -6.32
CA GLY A 650 -12.80 -21.56 -4.95
C GLY A 650 -14.31 -21.57 -4.68
N HIS A 651 -14.69 -21.27 -3.44
CA HIS A 651 -16.08 -21.31 -2.97
C HIS A 651 -17.06 -20.45 -3.80
N SER A 652 -16.60 -19.35 -4.40
CA SER A 652 -17.43 -18.47 -5.26
C SER A 652 -17.38 -18.86 -6.74
N PHE A 653 -16.56 -19.81 -7.16
CA PHE A 653 -16.35 -20.17 -8.57
C PHE A 653 -17.64 -20.52 -9.32
N THR A 654 -18.34 -21.57 -8.89
CA THR A 654 -19.58 -22.02 -9.54
C THR A 654 -20.69 -20.95 -9.46
N PRO A 655 -20.96 -20.34 -8.28
CA PRO A 655 -21.95 -19.26 -8.20
C PRO A 655 -21.67 -18.08 -9.13
N TYR A 656 -20.40 -17.71 -9.38
CA TYR A 656 -20.10 -16.67 -10.37
C TYR A 656 -20.45 -17.11 -11.80
N LEU A 657 -20.12 -18.34 -12.19
CA LEU A 657 -20.47 -18.83 -13.55
C LEU A 657 -21.99 -18.87 -13.76
N GLU A 658 -22.75 -19.30 -12.75
CA GLU A 658 -24.21 -19.33 -12.79
C GLU A 658 -24.83 -17.93 -12.89
N ASN A 659 -24.24 -16.94 -12.21
CA ASN A 659 -24.71 -15.54 -12.23
C ASN A 659 -24.30 -14.75 -13.49
N ILE A 660 -23.43 -15.29 -14.36
CA ILE A 660 -23.03 -14.62 -15.60
C ILE A 660 -24.05 -14.86 -16.74
N LEU A 661 -24.77 -15.99 -16.71
CA LEU A 661 -25.92 -16.26 -17.58
C LEU A 661 -27.08 -15.31 -17.26
#